data_AF-A0A165WV06-F1
#
_entry.id   AF-A0A165WV06-F1
#
_cell.length_a   1.000
_cell.length_b   1.000
_cell.length_c   1.000
_cell.angle_alpha   90.00
_cell.angle_beta   90.00
_cell.angle_gamma   90.00
#
_symmetry.space_group_name_H-M   'P 1'
#
loop_
_entity.id
_entity.type
_entity.pdbx_description
1 polymer ?
#
loop_
_entity_poly.entity_id
_entity_poly.type
_entity_poly.pdbx_seq_one_letter_code
_entity_poly.pdbx_strand_id
1 'polypeptide(L)'
;MSTRRSRSEIKQIAIALAPHQATQTHTVPKFVVVGRNHYPSSRDVIVSACTVRSGIEVPRRAQFSPHSEHLKHLRDNPLHCQVAAPWNDRMWISSPNSSHIPLPPPTHGQLHISTDGGFGRSDFAHHPQLYDRQLPHLPFIPTSLASFPDFQEPLAMFEPLPEHQFQPSDSSTDAHRTGKPEPEFTELLARNVELMAHTMEDQIQAWRSNPQLTTVAIHARKLTALMKHCLHRLQTLYMSLLDARSTLRNCQRCWLELYALRLYMDSLATESTFGTRPGRLGEIGLPASTLGAFVDNEYDLHTLHRLGCPVWFIRPLADLADPPTIYASCITSIDAEPDIPTHVAHPSTQLPAEQRGAFILSGSLAVRAVRDAIHANAWEGGSLWDNPGSGANLDRLNGGNSSEATFISSPPVSLLPSPLPPWNQALVQLAHRMTLDDTDPKATYSVPHPSWFTAVNGDKQRRYFINWLTVRRAWLYRISTARARCLTPRMWKDFLSHGPERGPLDPAQNDLPKSIHRKPSRRAHVIRAGVRLSARQNTQKYFLQMIPNVLSIRESTSLRWFDAPLFSSDPAHDCLVRQQILAEICDIGFHLELETLDRTVAPDVPATQRQQRFSQLWESMGRDPRRGYHSPSTPALPSLGNPVWNLKVPVLEAVRQILSRWPNAPDILLRSVAEVGHQDADVKHVNQLHGELATFYVDTFTRNFRREPFIPIALSM
;
A
#
# COMPACT_ATOMS: atom_id res chain seq x y z
N MET A 1 -43.80 -58.23 4.36
CA MET A 1 -42.82 -59.33 4.14
C MET A 1 -41.44 -58.74 4.39
N SER A 2 -40.50 -59.33 5.10
CA SER A 2 -40.44 -60.46 6.01
C SER A 2 -39.01 -60.33 6.55
N THR A 3 -38.82 -60.08 7.85
CA THR A 3 -38.12 -61.01 8.77
C THR A 3 -36.59 -60.95 8.64
N ARG A 4 -35.77 -60.94 9.70
CA ARG A 4 -35.98 -61.21 11.12
C ARG A 4 -34.62 -60.96 11.81
N ARG A 5 -34.64 -60.30 12.96
CA ARG A 5 -34.38 -60.87 14.31
C ARG A 5 -32.90 -61.22 14.58
N SER A 6 -32.24 -60.55 15.52
CA SER A 6 -32.45 -60.50 17.00
C SER A 6 -31.62 -61.55 17.71
N ARG A 7 -30.98 -61.15 18.81
CA ARG A 7 -31.21 -61.63 20.20
C ARG A 7 -30.10 -61.07 21.09
N SER A 8 -30.44 -60.25 22.08
CA SER A 8 -30.84 -60.61 23.47
C SER A 8 -29.59 -60.77 24.36
N GLU A 9 -29.56 -60.53 25.67
CA GLU A 9 -30.57 -60.58 26.74
C GLU A 9 -29.87 -60.01 28.02
N ILE A 10 -30.48 -59.13 28.82
CA ILE A 10 -31.15 -59.42 30.13
C ILE A 10 -30.18 -59.58 31.33
N LYS A 11 -30.12 -58.60 32.26
CA LYS A 11 -30.89 -58.32 33.52
C LYS A 11 -30.10 -58.74 34.78
N GLN A 12 -29.75 -57.78 35.64
CA GLN A 12 -30.38 -57.44 36.95
C GLN A 12 -30.16 -58.46 38.10
N ILE A 13 -29.83 -57.94 39.29
CA ILE A 13 -30.49 -58.08 40.62
C ILE A 13 -29.45 -57.61 41.69
N ALA A 14 -29.65 -56.47 42.36
CA ALA A 14 -30.31 -56.24 43.68
C ALA A 14 -29.36 -56.57 44.88
N ILE A 15 -29.27 -55.91 46.06
CA ILE A 15 -30.19 -55.21 46.99
C ILE A 15 -29.37 -54.43 48.07
N ALA A 16 -29.91 -53.27 48.52
CA ALA A 16 -29.83 -52.54 49.83
C ALA A 16 -28.47 -52.19 50.50
N LEU A 17 -28.27 -51.08 51.23
CA LEU A 17 -29.10 -50.27 52.14
C LEU A 17 -28.69 -48.78 52.13
N ALA A 18 -29.66 -47.88 52.41
CA ALA A 18 -29.48 -46.45 52.72
C ALA A 18 -29.25 -46.25 54.26
N PRO A 19 -28.97 -45.05 54.84
CA PRO A 19 -29.62 -43.76 54.53
C PRO A 19 -28.75 -42.47 54.66
N HIS A 20 -29.06 -41.42 53.89
CA HIS A 20 -29.54 -40.13 54.42
C HIS A 20 -29.83 -39.10 53.29
N GLN A 21 -31.11 -38.69 53.25
CA GLN A 21 -31.68 -37.39 52.89
C GLN A 21 -30.95 -36.46 51.89
N ALA A 22 -31.61 -36.21 50.75
CA ALA A 22 -32.37 -34.95 50.56
C ALA A 22 -33.21 -35.02 49.27
N THR A 23 -34.47 -34.60 49.42
CA THR A 23 -35.54 -34.49 48.44
C THR A 23 -35.21 -33.59 47.25
N GLN A 24 -35.37 -34.11 46.02
CA GLN A 24 -35.54 -33.32 44.80
C GLN A 24 -36.99 -33.41 44.34
N THR A 25 -37.65 -32.26 44.21
CA THR A 25 -38.83 -32.06 43.35
C THR A 25 -38.51 -30.99 42.32
N HIS A 26 -38.81 -31.33 41.08
CA HIS A 26 -38.84 -30.55 39.84
C HIS A 26 -38.70 -29.02 39.94
N THR A 27 -37.66 -28.49 39.28
CA THR A 27 -37.74 -27.28 38.44
C THR A 27 -36.62 -27.31 37.41
N VAL A 28 -36.98 -27.03 36.16
CA VAL A 28 -36.10 -26.95 34.97
C VAL A 28 -35.15 -25.75 35.11
N PRO A 29 -33.81 -25.89 34.93
CA PRO A 29 -32.95 -24.74 34.80
C PRO A 29 -32.55 -24.45 33.35
N LYS A 30 -32.73 -23.16 33.02
CA LYS A 30 -32.01 -22.43 31.97
C LYS A 30 -30.50 -22.52 32.22
N PHE A 31 -29.70 -22.74 31.18
CA PHE A 31 -28.25 -22.62 31.28
C PHE A 31 -27.84 -21.15 31.17
N VAL A 32 -27.26 -20.64 32.25
CA VAL A 32 -26.40 -19.47 32.34
C VAL A 32 -25.01 -20.00 32.69
N VAL A 33 -23.98 -19.67 31.93
CA VAL A 33 -22.60 -20.01 32.28
C VAL A 33 -22.05 -18.87 33.14
N VAL A 34 -21.75 -19.17 34.41
CA VAL A 34 -21.04 -18.27 35.33
C VAL A 34 -19.65 -18.86 35.58
N GLY A 35 -18.61 -18.11 35.24
CA GLY A 35 -17.23 -18.43 35.61
C GLY A 35 -16.97 -18.23 37.11
N ARG A 36 -16.14 -19.09 37.69
CA ARG A 36 -15.46 -18.80 38.97
C ARG A 36 -14.00 -19.24 38.91
N ASN A 37 -13.13 -18.27 39.20
CA ASN A 37 -11.70 -18.40 39.46
C ASN A 37 -11.43 -19.32 40.66
N HIS A 38 -10.37 -20.14 40.59
CA HIS A 38 -9.36 -20.33 41.64
C HIS A 38 -8.13 -21.07 41.06
N TYR A 39 -6.93 -20.54 41.28
CA TYR A 39 -5.63 -21.20 41.09
C TYR A 39 -5.30 -22.04 42.34
N PRO A 40 -4.52 -23.15 42.25
CA PRO A 40 -3.06 -23.02 42.30
C PRO A 40 -2.22 -24.02 41.47
N SER A 41 -1.02 -23.53 41.12
CA SER A 41 0.30 -24.17 40.99
C SER A 41 0.56 -25.40 40.09
N SER A 42 1.46 -25.14 39.14
CA SER A 42 2.69 -25.90 38.81
C SER A 42 2.64 -27.20 37.99
N ARG A 43 3.35 -27.11 36.86
CA ARG A 43 4.13 -28.14 36.15
C ARG A 43 3.37 -29.30 35.50
N ASP A 44 3.11 -29.14 34.20
CA ASP A 44 3.66 -29.96 33.11
C ASP A 44 2.73 -29.85 31.89
N VAL A 45 3.13 -29.05 30.89
CA VAL A 45 2.47 -29.04 29.57
C VAL A 45 3.45 -29.64 28.58
N ILE A 46 3.35 -30.95 28.42
CA ILE A 46 3.78 -31.64 27.20
C ILE A 46 2.67 -31.40 26.18
N VAL A 47 3.00 -30.67 25.12
CA VAL A 47 2.17 -30.57 23.92
C VAL A 47 2.14 -31.96 23.28
N SER A 48 1.03 -32.69 23.44
CA SER A 48 0.80 -33.93 22.72
C SER A 48 -0.12 -33.66 21.54
N ALA A 49 0.45 -33.87 20.35
CA ALA A 49 -0.19 -33.78 19.06
C ALA A 49 -1.46 -34.65 19.01
N CYS A 50 -2.57 -34.08 18.53
CA CYS A 50 -3.74 -34.85 18.13
C CYS A 50 -3.38 -35.71 16.91
N THR A 51 -2.96 -36.94 17.19
CA THR A 51 -2.96 -38.04 16.24
C THR A 51 -4.41 -38.52 16.12
N VAL A 52 -4.96 -38.43 14.92
CA VAL A 52 -6.26 -39.03 14.57
C VAL A 52 -6.17 -40.54 14.81
N ARG A 53 -6.91 -41.04 15.80
CA ARG A 53 -7.32 -42.45 15.88
C ARG A 53 -8.83 -42.52 16.03
N SER A 54 -9.45 -42.84 14.89
CA SER A 54 -10.60 -43.72 14.70
C SER A 54 -11.64 -43.83 15.83
N GLY A 55 -12.88 -43.43 15.49
CA GLY A 55 -14.08 -44.15 15.92
C GLY A 55 -14.97 -43.42 16.91
N ILE A 56 -15.70 -42.38 16.46
CA ILE A 56 -16.97 -41.99 17.08
C ILE A 56 -17.95 -41.66 15.94
N GLU A 57 -19.06 -42.39 15.89
CA GLU A 57 -20.17 -42.18 14.97
C GLU A 57 -20.83 -40.81 15.20
N VAL A 58 -21.01 -40.04 14.13
CA VAL A 58 -21.84 -38.83 14.10
C VAL A 58 -23.31 -39.23 14.22
N PRO A 59 -24.10 -38.72 15.19
CA PRO A 59 -25.52 -39.04 15.25
C PRO A 59 -26.28 -38.41 14.07
N ARG A 60 -27.06 -39.24 13.38
CA ARG A 60 -28.01 -38.80 12.34
C ARG A 60 -29.03 -37.83 12.94
N ARG A 61 -29.04 -36.61 12.38
CA ARG A 61 -30.20 -35.72 12.13
C ARG A 61 -31.32 -35.79 13.18
N ALA A 62 -31.14 -35.08 14.31
CA ALA A 62 -32.29 -34.65 15.10
C ALA A 62 -33.00 -33.51 14.34
N GLN A 63 -34.19 -33.79 13.82
CA GLN A 63 -35.09 -32.77 13.29
C GLN A 63 -35.59 -31.91 14.45
N PHE A 64 -34.99 -30.74 14.64
CA PHE A 64 -35.57 -29.68 15.47
C PHE A 64 -36.71 -29.00 14.70
N SER A 65 -37.90 -28.96 15.29
CA SER A 65 -39.04 -28.21 14.78
C SER A 65 -38.82 -26.72 15.03
N PRO A 66 -38.92 -25.81 14.03
CA PRO A 66 -38.52 -24.42 14.19
C PRO A 66 -39.64 -23.56 14.80
N HIS A 67 -39.36 -22.91 15.94
CA HIS A 67 -40.08 -21.68 16.31
C HIS A 67 -39.68 -20.56 15.33
N SER A 68 -40.52 -20.37 14.30
CA SER A 68 -40.25 -19.59 13.09
C SER A 68 -40.03 -18.08 13.30
N GLU A 69 -40.46 -17.50 14.42
CA GLU A 69 -40.32 -16.06 14.68
C GLU A 69 -38.99 -15.69 15.36
N HIS A 70 -38.44 -16.54 16.23
CA HIS A 70 -37.16 -16.26 16.88
C HIS A 70 -35.98 -16.33 15.89
N LEU A 71 -36.06 -17.23 14.90
CA LEU A 71 -35.07 -17.34 13.83
C LEU A 71 -35.06 -16.15 12.85
N LYS A 72 -36.15 -15.37 12.76
CA LYS A 72 -36.19 -14.19 11.89
C LYS A 72 -35.35 -13.05 12.45
N HIS A 73 -35.52 -12.75 13.74
CA HIS A 73 -34.70 -11.73 14.42
C HIS A 73 -33.21 -12.11 14.46
N LEU A 74 -32.90 -13.41 14.48
CA LEU A 74 -31.53 -13.91 14.40
C LEU A 74 -30.86 -13.68 13.03
N ARG A 75 -31.64 -13.54 11.94
CA ARG A 75 -31.07 -13.29 10.60
C ARG A 75 -30.73 -11.83 10.34
N ASP A 76 -31.36 -10.91 11.06
CA ASP A 76 -31.15 -9.47 10.86
C ASP A 76 -29.91 -8.94 11.59
N ASN A 77 -29.42 -9.67 12.60
CA ASN A 77 -28.20 -9.33 13.32
C ASN A 77 -27.00 -10.09 12.73
N PRO A 78 -26.06 -9.41 12.05
CA PRO A 78 -24.92 -10.05 11.40
C PRO A 78 -23.90 -10.63 12.38
N LEU A 79 -24.06 -10.38 13.69
CA LEU A 79 -23.26 -11.04 14.71
C LEU A 79 -23.64 -12.51 14.90
N HIS A 80 -24.87 -12.90 14.54
CA HIS A 80 -25.23 -14.32 14.46
C HIS A 80 -24.76 -14.88 13.13
N CYS A 81 -24.26 -16.12 13.16
CA CYS A 81 -23.66 -16.73 11.99
C CYS A 81 -24.46 -17.94 11.50
N GLN A 82 -24.56 -18.05 10.19
CA GLN A 82 -25.03 -19.25 9.52
C GLN A 82 -23.97 -20.36 9.62
N VAL A 83 -22.70 -19.98 9.48
CA VAL A 83 -21.57 -20.90 9.51
C VAL A 83 -20.42 -20.32 10.33
N ALA A 84 -19.71 -21.18 11.07
CA ALA A 84 -18.53 -20.86 11.85
C ALA A 84 -17.45 -21.93 11.67
N ALA A 85 -16.18 -21.56 11.68
CA ALA A 85 -15.05 -22.48 11.61
C ALA A 85 -13.88 -22.00 12.47
N PRO A 86 -13.18 -22.89 13.19
CA PRO A 86 -11.91 -22.56 13.82
C PRO A 86 -10.86 -22.26 12.74
N TRP A 87 -10.00 -21.26 12.97
CA TRP A 87 -8.93 -20.92 12.02
C TRP A 87 -7.54 -21.20 12.57
N ASN A 88 -7.26 -20.78 13.80
CA ASN A 88 -6.04 -21.09 14.53
C ASN A 88 -6.32 -21.09 16.04
N ASP A 89 -5.30 -21.32 16.86
CA ASP A 89 -5.42 -21.41 18.33
C ASP A 89 -6.02 -20.17 19.00
N ARG A 90 -6.05 -19.02 18.30
CA ARG A 90 -6.50 -17.73 18.83
C ARG A 90 -7.70 -17.15 18.11
N MET A 91 -8.02 -17.62 16.91
CA MET A 91 -8.99 -16.99 16.02
C MET A 91 -9.94 -18.02 15.41
N TRP A 92 -11.17 -17.59 15.19
CA TRP A 92 -12.18 -18.32 14.44
C TRP A 92 -12.87 -17.39 13.45
N ILE A 93 -13.54 -17.96 12.47
CA ILE A 93 -14.20 -17.21 11.41
C ILE A 93 -15.67 -17.56 11.42
N SER A 94 -16.50 -16.55 11.19
CA SER A 94 -17.96 -16.69 11.16
C SER A 94 -18.52 -15.97 9.95
N SER A 95 -19.60 -16.48 9.36
CA SER A 95 -20.33 -15.76 8.32
C SER A 95 -21.83 -15.74 8.61
N PRO A 96 -22.49 -14.56 8.55
CA PRO A 96 -23.94 -14.45 8.68
C PRO A 96 -24.71 -14.87 7.43
N ASN A 97 -24.08 -14.75 6.25
CA ASN A 97 -24.78 -14.85 4.95
C ASN A 97 -24.07 -15.73 3.92
N SER A 98 -23.02 -16.46 4.30
CA SER A 98 -22.42 -17.53 3.49
C SER A 98 -22.74 -18.90 4.08
N SER A 99 -22.84 -19.91 3.22
CA SER A 99 -22.99 -21.32 3.61
C SER A 99 -21.65 -22.02 3.89
N HIS A 100 -20.54 -21.36 3.61
CA HIS A 100 -19.19 -21.95 3.69
C HIS A 100 -18.14 -20.91 4.09
N ILE A 101 -16.94 -21.35 4.50
CA ILE A 101 -15.84 -20.47 4.90
C ILE A 101 -14.61 -20.78 4.04
N PRO A 102 -14.24 -19.89 3.11
CA PRO A 102 -13.06 -20.08 2.29
C PRO A 102 -11.79 -19.87 3.11
N LEU A 103 -10.67 -20.34 2.59
CA LEU A 103 -9.36 -20.13 3.20
C LEU A 103 -8.96 -18.65 3.14
N PRO A 104 -8.61 -18.00 4.27
CA PRO A 104 -8.23 -16.58 4.28
C PRO A 104 -7.02 -16.29 3.39
N PRO A 105 -6.90 -15.09 2.78
CA PRO A 105 -5.73 -14.74 1.98
C PRO A 105 -4.46 -14.70 2.86
N PRO A 106 -3.27 -14.98 2.30
CA PRO A 106 -2.02 -14.80 3.02
C PRO A 106 -1.80 -13.31 3.30
N THR A 107 -1.47 -12.95 4.54
CA THR A 107 -1.22 -11.54 4.93
C THR A 107 0.23 -11.12 4.76
N HIS A 108 1.14 -12.09 4.69
CA HIS A 108 2.57 -11.89 4.53
C HIS A 108 3.15 -12.95 3.59
N GLY A 109 4.25 -12.63 2.94
CA GLY A 109 5.00 -13.57 2.11
C GLY A 109 5.52 -12.94 0.83
N GLN A 110 5.90 -13.79 -0.11
CA GLN A 110 6.24 -13.41 -1.47
C GLN A 110 5.05 -13.68 -2.39
N LEU A 111 4.83 -12.78 -3.35
CA LEU A 111 3.79 -12.97 -4.35
C LEU A 111 4.36 -13.82 -5.50
N HIS A 112 3.82 -15.02 -5.70
CA HIS A 112 4.28 -15.89 -6.77
C HIS A 112 3.27 -15.91 -7.92
N ILE A 113 3.77 -15.85 -9.15
CA ILE A 113 2.96 -16.10 -10.33
C ILE A 113 2.80 -17.60 -10.51
N SER A 114 1.54 -18.03 -10.60
CA SER A 114 1.14 -19.38 -10.92
C SER A 114 1.26 -19.66 -12.43
N THR A 115 1.26 -20.93 -12.82
CA THR A 115 1.36 -21.36 -14.23
C THR A 115 0.20 -20.88 -15.11
N ASP A 116 -0.89 -20.46 -14.50
CA ASP A 116 -2.08 -19.86 -15.12
C ASP A 116 -1.99 -18.32 -15.23
N GLY A 117 -0.88 -17.70 -14.82
CA GLY A 117 -0.70 -16.24 -14.74
C GLY A 117 -1.38 -15.57 -13.55
N GLY A 118 -2.01 -16.35 -12.68
CA GLY A 118 -2.64 -15.92 -11.43
C GLY A 118 -1.62 -15.68 -10.31
N PHE A 119 -2.10 -15.19 -9.16
CA PHE A 119 -1.29 -15.03 -7.95
C PHE A 119 -1.78 -15.91 -6.78
N GLY A 120 -2.43 -17.03 -7.11
CA GLY A 120 -3.10 -17.90 -6.14
C GLY A 120 -4.06 -17.10 -5.25
N ARG A 121 -4.07 -17.40 -3.94
CA ARG A 121 -4.98 -16.75 -2.97
C ARG A 121 -4.78 -15.25 -2.79
N SER A 122 -3.65 -14.70 -3.25
CA SER A 122 -3.40 -13.26 -3.23
C SER A 122 -4.04 -12.54 -4.42
N ASP A 123 -4.61 -13.27 -5.39
CA ASP A 123 -5.29 -12.69 -6.54
C ASP A 123 -6.68 -12.16 -6.16
N PHE A 124 -6.76 -10.85 -5.98
CA PHE A 124 -7.98 -10.17 -5.53
C PHE A 124 -9.19 -10.33 -6.45
N ALA A 125 -8.99 -10.74 -7.71
CA ALA A 125 -10.07 -10.92 -8.67
C ALA A 125 -10.68 -12.33 -8.67
N HIS A 126 -10.04 -13.29 -7.98
CA HIS A 126 -10.46 -14.69 -7.99
C HIS A 126 -10.69 -15.26 -6.59
N HIS A 127 -10.07 -14.66 -5.56
CA HIS A 127 -10.21 -15.11 -4.18
C HIS A 127 -10.67 -13.97 -3.27
N PRO A 128 -11.52 -14.26 -2.27
CA PRO A 128 -11.92 -13.26 -1.28
C PRO A 128 -10.72 -12.71 -0.52
N GLN A 129 -10.69 -11.39 -0.34
CA GLN A 129 -9.59 -10.68 0.32
C GLN A 129 -10.00 -10.11 1.67
N LEU A 130 -9.03 -9.66 2.47
CA LEU A 130 -9.32 -8.78 3.59
C LEU A 130 -9.92 -7.47 3.07
N TYR A 131 -11.00 -7.03 3.70
CA TYR A 131 -11.72 -5.83 3.29
C TYR A 131 -10.85 -4.58 3.45
N ASP A 132 -10.79 -3.78 2.39
CA ASP A 132 -10.08 -2.52 2.36
C ASP A 132 -11.06 -1.39 2.02
N ARG A 133 -11.27 -0.47 2.97
CA ARG A 133 -12.18 0.67 2.83
C ARG A 133 -11.81 1.66 1.71
N GLN A 134 -10.58 1.67 1.23
CA GLN A 134 -10.19 2.48 0.06
C GLN A 134 -10.47 1.78 -1.26
N LEU A 135 -10.75 0.48 -1.22
CA LEU A 135 -11.18 -0.33 -2.36
C LEU A 135 -12.51 -1.04 -2.02
N PRO A 136 -13.55 -0.28 -1.62
CA PRO A 136 -14.77 -0.86 -1.03
C PRO A 136 -15.60 -1.68 -2.04
N HIS A 137 -15.30 -1.56 -3.33
CA HIS A 137 -15.95 -2.30 -4.41
C HIS A 137 -15.40 -3.71 -4.63
N LEU A 138 -14.19 -4.05 -4.15
CA LEU A 138 -13.61 -5.38 -4.41
C LEU A 138 -14.44 -6.57 -3.91
N PRO A 139 -15.14 -6.51 -2.76
CA PRO A 139 -16.02 -7.61 -2.32
C PRO A 139 -17.14 -7.93 -3.33
N PHE A 140 -17.49 -6.97 -4.19
CA PHE A 140 -18.52 -7.09 -5.23
C PHE A 140 -17.99 -7.67 -6.54
N ILE A 141 -16.73 -8.10 -6.60
CA ILE A 141 -16.20 -8.83 -7.75
C ILE A 141 -17.08 -10.07 -7.96
N PRO A 142 -17.70 -10.23 -9.14
CA PRO A 142 -18.60 -11.34 -9.38
C PRO A 142 -17.81 -12.65 -9.49
N THR A 143 -18.43 -13.77 -9.15
CA THR A 143 -17.91 -15.11 -9.43
C THR A 143 -18.36 -15.59 -10.80
N SER A 144 -17.77 -16.67 -11.30
CA SER A 144 -18.20 -17.30 -12.55
C SER A 144 -19.64 -17.82 -12.52
N LEU A 145 -20.23 -17.95 -11.32
CA LEU A 145 -21.63 -18.33 -11.12
C LEU A 145 -22.61 -17.14 -11.26
N ALA A 146 -22.10 -15.92 -11.40
CA ALA A 146 -22.93 -14.74 -11.56
C ALA A 146 -23.61 -14.69 -12.93
N SER A 147 -24.77 -14.04 -12.98
CA SER A 147 -25.49 -13.78 -14.23
C SER A 147 -25.00 -12.48 -14.86
N PHE A 148 -24.63 -12.55 -16.15
CA PHE A 148 -24.16 -11.40 -16.93
C PHE A 148 -25.07 -11.18 -18.14
N PRO A 149 -26.28 -10.61 -17.96
CA PRO A 149 -27.24 -10.47 -19.06
C PRO A 149 -26.72 -9.56 -20.18
N ASP A 150 -25.84 -8.62 -19.82
CA ASP A 150 -25.27 -7.65 -20.76
C ASP A 150 -24.13 -8.25 -21.60
N PHE A 151 -23.58 -9.42 -21.26
CA PHE A 151 -22.34 -9.93 -21.86
C PHE A 151 -22.53 -11.26 -22.59
N GLN A 152 -21.93 -11.36 -23.77
CA GLN A 152 -21.89 -12.61 -24.54
C GLN A 152 -20.68 -13.41 -24.09
N GLU A 153 -20.92 -14.64 -23.60
CA GLU A 153 -19.88 -15.58 -23.16
C GLU A 153 -18.92 -14.97 -22.10
N PRO A 154 -19.45 -14.50 -20.95
CA PRO A 154 -18.66 -13.85 -19.89
C PRO A 154 -17.61 -14.78 -19.28
N LEU A 155 -17.73 -16.10 -19.45
CA LEU A 155 -16.83 -17.11 -18.87
C LEU A 155 -15.38 -16.93 -19.32
N ALA A 156 -15.14 -16.38 -20.52
CA ALA A 156 -13.80 -16.03 -20.99
C ALA A 156 -13.09 -15.00 -20.08
N MET A 157 -13.83 -14.27 -19.23
CA MET A 157 -13.27 -13.34 -18.25
C MET A 157 -12.88 -13.99 -16.91
N PHE A 158 -13.11 -15.29 -16.75
CA PHE A 158 -12.80 -16.06 -15.54
C PHE A 158 -11.76 -17.15 -15.79
N GLU A 159 -11.79 -17.75 -16.98
CA GLU A 159 -10.98 -18.91 -17.33
C GLU A 159 -9.55 -18.52 -17.74
N PRO A 160 -8.52 -19.28 -17.35
CA PRO A 160 -7.15 -19.03 -17.80
C PRO A 160 -7.00 -19.35 -19.30
N LEU A 161 -5.99 -18.77 -19.97
CA LEU A 161 -5.68 -19.07 -21.37
C LEU A 161 -5.30 -20.56 -21.53
N PRO A 162 -6.12 -21.37 -22.23
CA PRO A 162 -5.79 -22.75 -22.51
C PRO A 162 -4.57 -22.84 -23.43
N GLU A 163 -3.72 -23.84 -23.21
CA GLU A 163 -2.50 -24.02 -24.02
C GLU A 163 -2.80 -24.27 -25.50
N HIS A 164 -3.90 -24.96 -25.80
CA HIS A 164 -4.31 -25.23 -27.19
C HIS A 164 -4.80 -23.97 -27.92
N GLN A 165 -5.18 -22.91 -27.20
CA GLN A 165 -5.57 -21.61 -27.77
C GLN A 165 -4.38 -20.66 -27.88
N PHE A 166 -3.16 -21.18 -27.80
CA PHE A 166 -1.93 -20.41 -27.97
C PHE A 166 -1.15 -20.98 -29.15
N GLN A 167 -0.95 -20.17 -30.18
CA GLN A 167 -0.25 -20.51 -31.42
C GLN A 167 1.24 -20.16 -31.28
N PRO A 168 2.13 -21.14 -31.06
CA PRO A 168 3.57 -20.90 -31.04
C PRO A 168 4.06 -20.48 -32.43
N SER A 169 5.07 -19.61 -32.48
CA SER A 169 5.74 -19.24 -33.73
C SER A 169 6.70 -20.34 -34.17
N ASP A 170 6.57 -20.84 -35.40
CA ASP A 170 7.39 -21.94 -35.97
C ASP A 170 8.89 -21.60 -36.07
N SER A 171 9.27 -20.33 -35.89
CA SER A 171 10.63 -19.82 -36.07
C SER A 171 11.55 -19.99 -34.85
N SER A 172 11.11 -20.60 -33.74
CA SER A 172 11.88 -20.70 -32.50
C SER A 172 12.39 -22.13 -32.26
N THR A 173 13.71 -22.31 -32.32
CA THR A 173 14.39 -23.59 -32.05
C THR A 173 14.73 -23.81 -30.56
N ASP A 174 14.25 -22.97 -29.64
CA ASP A 174 14.69 -22.98 -28.24
C ASP A 174 13.57 -22.90 -27.19
N ALA A 175 13.96 -23.17 -25.93
CA ALA A 175 13.15 -23.30 -24.72
C ALA A 175 12.17 -22.14 -24.40
N HIS A 176 12.18 -21.06 -25.18
CA HIS A 176 11.28 -19.92 -25.07
C HIS A 176 10.39 -19.83 -26.32
N ARG A 177 9.46 -20.77 -26.45
CA ARG A 177 8.44 -20.74 -27.50
C ARG A 177 7.56 -19.50 -27.31
N THR A 178 7.83 -18.47 -28.10
CA THR A 178 6.97 -17.29 -28.19
C THR A 178 5.86 -17.54 -29.21
N GLY A 179 4.71 -16.93 -28.98
CA GLY A 179 3.52 -17.16 -29.76
C GLY A 179 2.46 -16.10 -29.49
N LYS A 180 1.26 -16.35 -30.01
CA LYS A 180 0.09 -15.49 -29.81
C LYS A 180 -1.13 -16.33 -29.44
N PRO A 181 -2.06 -15.79 -28.63
CA PRO A 181 -3.36 -16.42 -28.48
C PRO A 181 -4.08 -16.49 -29.83
N GLU A 182 -4.94 -17.49 -30.00
CA GLU A 182 -5.73 -17.68 -31.22
C GLU A 182 -6.60 -16.46 -31.53
N PRO A 183 -6.74 -16.08 -32.81
CA PRO A 183 -7.55 -14.94 -33.21
C PRO A 183 -8.99 -14.99 -32.67
N GLU A 184 -9.69 -16.13 -32.81
CA GLU A 184 -11.07 -16.31 -32.31
C GLU A 184 -11.18 -16.04 -30.80
N PHE A 185 -10.23 -16.52 -30.01
CA PHE A 185 -10.19 -16.26 -28.57
C PHE A 185 -9.96 -14.77 -28.27
N THR A 186 -9.03 -14.12 -28.97
CA THR A 186 -8.79 -12.68 -28.77
C THR A 186 -9.95 -11.81 -29.23
N GLU A 187 -10.69 -12.22 -30.27
CA GLU A 187 -11.90 -11.55 -30.74
C GLU A 187 -13.04 -11.68 -29.72
N LEU A 188 -13.20 -12.86 -29.12
CA LEU A 188 -14.14 -13.08 -28.02
C LEU A 188 -13.84 -12.16 -26.83
N LEU A 189 -12.57 -12.06 -26.43
CA LEU A 189 -12.14 -11.12 -25.39
C LEU A 189 -12.40 -9.68 -25.79
N ALA A 190 -12.10 -9.31 -27.04
CA ALA A 190 -12.31 -7.96 -27.56
C ALA A 190 -13.78 -7.54 -27.45
N ARG A 191 -14.72 -8.41 -27.83
CA ARG A 191 -16.17 -8.13 -27.69
C ARG A 191 -16.54 -7.79 -26.24
N ASN A 192 -16.09 -8.60 -25.28
CA ASN A 192 -16.39 -8.40 -23.86
C ASN A 192 -15.70 -7.13 -23.27
N VAL A 193 -14.46 -6.85 -23.67
CA VAL A 193 -13.70 -5.65 -23.26
C VAL A 193 -14.32 -4.38 -23.83
N GLU A 194 -14.71 -4.41 -25.11
CA GLU A 194 -15.34 -3.27 -25.77
C GLU A 194 -16.69 -2.98 -25.15
N LEU A 195 -17.53 -3.99 -24.93
CA LEU A 195 -18.85 -3.81 -24.32
C LEU A 195 -18.76 -3.25 -22.90
N MET A 196 -17.82 -3.75 -22.09
CA MET A 196 -17.53 -3.20 -20.76
C MET A 196 -17.07 -1.75 -20.87
N ALA A 197 -16.16 -1.43 -21.78
CA ALA A 197 -15.66 -0.07 -21.95
C ALA A 197 -16.75 0.92 -22.39
N HIS A 198 -17.66 0.51 -23.28
CA HIS A 198 -18.81 1.32 -23.68
C HIS A 198 -19.75 1.55 -22.50
N THR A 199 -20.12 0.49 -21.78
CA THR A 199 -20.98 0.56 -20.60
C THR A 199 -20.39 1.49 -19.53
N MET A 200 -19.08 1.42 -19.31
CA MET A 200 -18.40 2.25 -18.33
C MET A 200 -18.23 3.70 -18.77
N GLU A 201 -18.15 4.01 -20.07
CA GLU A 201 -17.98 5.39 -20.52
C GLU A 201 -19.17 6.26 -20.09
N ASP A 202 -20.40 5.76 -20.24
CA ASP A 202 -21.61 6.48 -19.82
C ASP A 202 -21.63 6.73 -18.30
N GLN A 203 -21.29 5.71 -17.52
CA GLN A 203 -21.18 5.80 -16.07
C GLN A 203 -20.08 6.78 -15.64
N ILE A 204 -18.93 6.73 -16.28
CA ILE A 204 -17.80 7.63 -16.03
C ILE A 204 -18.20 9.09 -16.30
N GLN A 205 -18.97 9.37 -17.35
CA GLN A 205 -19.44 10.74 -17.63
C GLN A 205 -20.45 11.21 -16.57
N ALA A 206 -21.35 10.32 -16.13
CA ALA A 206 -22.27 10.62 -15.04
C ALA A 206 -21.50 10.92 -13.73
N TRP A 207 -20.54 10.08 -13.35
CA TRP A 207 -19.74 10.26 -12.14
C TRP A 207 -18.84 11.50 -12.20
N ARG A 208 -18.28 11.85 -13.36
CA ARG A 208 -17.51 13.10 -13.54
C ARG A 208 -18.33 14.35 -13.29
N SER A 209 -19.62 14.29 -13.58
CA SER A 209 -20.52 15.43 -13.39
C SER A 209 -20.76 15.70 -11.89
N ASN A 210 -20.52 14.71 -11.02
CA ASN A 210 -20.53 14.86 -9.57
C ASN A 210 -19.10 15.06 -9.01
N PRO A 211 -18.79 16.23 -8.40
CA PRO A 211 -17.47 16.50 -7.83
C PRO A 211 -17.00 15.46 -6.80
N GLN A 212 -17.92 14.84 -6.05
CA GLN A 212 -17.60 13.83 -5.03
C GLN A 212 -17.17 12.49 -5.63
N LEU A 213 -17.61 12.20 -6.86
CA LEU A 213 -17.33 10.95 -7.58
C LEU A 213 -16.24 11.10 -8.64
N THR A 214 -15.59 12.27 -8.70
CA THR A 214 -14.54 12.53 -9.69
C THR A 214 -13.35 11.57 -9.55
N THR A 215 -12.98 11.19 -8.32
CA THR A 215 -11.91 10.22 -8.06
C THR A 215 -12.28 8.82 -8.59
N VAL A 216 -13.52 8.39 -8.38
CA VAL A 216 -14.08 7.13 -8.90
C VAL A 216 -14.04 7.13 -10.44
N ALA A 217 -14.46 8.21 -11.07
CA ALA A 217 -14.44 8.33 -12.52
C ALA A 217 -13.03 8.33 -13.12
N ILE A 218 -12.04 8.89 -12.40
CA ILE A 218 -10.62 8.82 -12.78
C ILE A 218 -10.12 7.37 -12.67
N HIS A 219 -10.47 6.68 -11.58
CA HIS A 219 -10.11 5.29 -11.34
C HIS A 219 -10.65 4.35 -12.43
N ALA A 220 -11.96 4.43 -12.69
CA ALA A 220 -12.61 3.65 -13.74
C ALA A 220 -11.99 3.90 -15.13
N ARG A 221 -11.64 5.15 -15.44
CA ARG A 221 -10.95 5.48 -16.71
C ARG A 221 -9.57 4.81 -16.78
N LYS A 222 -8.81 4.78 -15.68
CA LYS A 222 -7.50 4.11 -15.63
C LYS A 222 -7.62 2.61 -15.84
N LEU A 223 -8.57 1.96 -15.16
CA LEU A 223 -8.84 0.53 -15.33
C LEU A 223 -9.28 0.20 -16.76
N THR A 224 -10.16 1.03 -17.35
CA THR A 224 -10.60 0.86 -18.74
C THR A 224 -9.43 0.97 -19.72
N ALA A 225 -8.53 1.93 -19.49
CA ALA A 225 -7.33 2.09 -20.32
C ALA A 225 -6.37 0.90 -20.18
N LEU A 226 -6.15 0.41 -18.96
CA LEU A 226 -5.28 -0.75 -18.70
C LEU A 226 -5.87 -2.03 -19.31
N MET A 227 -7.17 -2.28 -19.16
CA MET A 227 -7.89 -3.39 -19.77
C MET A 227 -7.68 -3.42 -21.30
N LYS A 228 -7.92 -2.28 -21.97
CA LYS A 228 -7.70 -2.14 -23.42
C LYS A 228 -6.24 -2.32 -23.81
N HIS A 229 -5.31 -1.84 -22.98
CA HIS A 229 -3.88 -2.02 -23.22
C HIS A 229 -3.46 -3.50 -23.15
N CYS A 230 -3.94 -4.25 -22.15
CA CYS A 230 -3.70 -5.69 -22.03
C CYS A 230 -4.27 -6.45 -23.23
N LEU A 231 -5.50 -6.15 -23.66
CA LEU A 231 -6.10 -6.74 -24.87
C LEU A 231 -5.24 -6.45 -26.12
N HIS A 232 -4.84 -5.20 -26.32
CA HIS A 232 -4.02 -4.82 -27.46
C HIS A 232 -2.68 -5.57 -27.48
N ARG A 233 -2.06 -5.77 -26.32
CA ARG A 233 -0.82 -6.55 -26.19
C ARG A 233 -1.04 -8.01 -26.60
N LEU A 234 -2.12 -8.64 -26.14
CA LEU A 234 -2.47 -10.02 -26.51
C LEU A 234 -2.66 -10.17 -28.04
N GLN A 235 -3.24 -9.17 -28.70
CA GLN A 235 -3.46 -9.19 -30.15
C GLN A 235 -2.19 -8.91 -30.97
N THR A 236 -1.31 -8.01 -30.49
CA THR A 236 -0.22 -7.47 -31.30
C THR A 236 1.12 -8.14 -31.07
N LEU A 237 1.45 -8.51 -29.84
CA LEU A 237 2.79 -8.95 -29.46
C LEU A 237 2.91 -10.48 -29.52
N TYR A 238 4.06 -10.96 -29.97
CA TYR A 238 4.49 -12.33 -29.70
C TYR A 238 5.12 -12.36 -28.31
N MET A 239 4.67 -13.25 -27.44
CA MET A 239 5.14 -13.35 -26.05
C MET A 239 5.21 -14.81 -25.61
N SER A 240 5.79 -15.12 -24.45
CA SER A 240 5.74 -16.48 -23.92
C SER A 240 4.31 -16.86 -23.50
N LEU A 241 4.01 -18.16 -23.38
CA LEU A 241 2.70 -18.61 -22.89
C LEU A 241 2.39 -18.06 -21.49
N LEU A 242 3.40 -17.96 -20.62
CA LEU A 242 3.25 -17.40 -19.28
C LEU A 242 2.94 -15.90 -19.32
N ASP A 243 3.60 -15.15 -20.20
CA ASP A 243 3.33 -13.72 -20.40
C ASP A 243 1.93 -13.49 -20.96
N ALA A 244 1.49 -14.34 -21.89
CA ALA A 244 0.14 -14.28 -22.46
C ALA A 244 -0.91 -14.55 -21.37
N ARG A 245 -0.70 -15.58 -20.54
CA ARG A 245 -1.56 -15.88 -19.40
C ARG A 245 -1.59 -14.73 -18.38
N SER A 246 -0.43 -14.18 -18.02
CA SER A 246 -0.33 -13.04 -17.10
C SER A 246 -1.00 -11.79 -17.66
N THR A 247 -0.81 -11.50 -18.95
CA THR A 247 -1.46 -10.37 -19.64
C THR A 247 -2.98 -10.56 -19.73
N LEU A 248 -3.45 -11.78 -20.01
CA LEU A 248 -4.87 -12.12 -19.96
C LEU A 248 -5.44 -11.91 -18.55
N ARG A 249 -4.79 -12.44 -17.53
CA ARG A 249 -5.21 -12.28 -16.13
C ARG A 249 -5.29 -10.81 -15.73
N ASN A 250 -4.37 -9.96 -16.19
CA ASN A 250 -4.45 -8.52 -15.98
C ASN A 250 -5.65 -7.87 -16.68
N CYS A 251 -5.97 -8.31 -17.90
CA CYS A 251 -7.19 -7.89 -18.60
C CYS A 251 -8.45 -8.28 -17.81
N GLN A 252 -8.53 -9.54 -17.38
CA GLN A 252 -9.63 -10.09 -16.59
C GLN A 252 -9.80 -9.37 -15.25
N ARG A 253 -8.71 -9.12 -14.50
CA ARG A 253 -8.71 -8.35 -13.25
C ARG A 253 -9.33 -6.96 -13.44
N CYS A 254 -8.91 -6.25 -14.49
CA CYS A 254 -9.46 -4.92 -14.79
C CYS A 254 -10.94 -4.99 -15.15
N TRP A 255 -11.35 -5.98 -15.95
CA TRP A 255 -12.75 -6.18 -16.35
C TRP A 255 -13.64 -6.49 -15.13
N LEU A 256 -13.22 -7.43 -14.29
CA LEU A 256 -13.92 -7.84 -13.07
C LEU A 256 -14.01 -6.71 -12.05
N GLU A 257 -12.92 -5.95 -11.85
CA GLU A 257 -12.93 -4.79 -10.96
C GLU A 257 -13.85 -3.67 -11.47
N LEU A 258 -13.90 -3.42 -12.78
CA LEU A 258 -14.84 -2.46 -13.37
C LEU A 258 -16.30 -2.90 -13.15
N TYR A 259 -16.59 -4.18 -13.32
CA TYR A 259 -17.92 -4.74 -13.04
C TYR A 259 -18.30 -4.55 -11.57
N ALA A 260 -17.39 -4.89 -10.65
CA ALA A 260 -17.57 -4.71 -9.22
C ALA A 260 -17.80 -3.24 -8.84
N LEU A 261 -17.06 -2.33 -9.45
CA LEU A 261 -17.20 -0.89 -9.24
C LEU A 261 -18.58 -0.39 -9.69
N ARG A 262 -19.09 -0.86 -10.83
CA ARG A 262 -20.45 -0.56 -11.30
C ARG A 262 -21.48 -1.04 -10.28
N LEU A 263 -21.43 -2.32 -9.88
CA LEU A 263 -22.34 -2.89 -8.88
C LEU A 263 -22.34 -2.11 -7.56
N TYR A 264 -21.16 -1.77 -7.05
CA TYR A 264 -21.01 -1.01 -5.83
C TYR A 264 -21.65 0.38 -5.94
N MET A 265 -21.38 1.10 -7.04
CA MET A 265 -21.94 2.44 -7.25
C MET A 265 -23.47 2.42 -7.42
N ASP A 266 -24.02 1.41 -8.10
CA ASP A 266 -25.46 1.21 -8.26
C ASP A 266 -26.14 0.91 -6.90
N SER A 267 -25.47 0.13 -6.04
CA SER A 267 -25.95 -0.16 -4.68
C SER A 267 -26.03 1.10 -3.80
N LEU A 268 -25.02 1.99 -3.88
CA LEU A 268 -25.01 3.25 -3.15
C LEU A 268 -26.04 4.27 -3.66
N ALA A 269 -26.23 4.34 -4.98
CA ALA A 269 -27.24 5.21 -5.58
C ALA A 269 -28.66 4.81 -5.12
N THR A 270 -28.89 3.51 -4.96
CA THR A 270 -30.16 2.97 -4.46
C THR A 270 -30.39 3.33 -2.99
N GLU A 271 -29.37 3.23 -2.11
CA GLU A 271 -29.48 3.64 -0.70
C GLU A 271 -29.83 5.14 -0.55
N SER A 272 -29.27 6.00 -1.39
CA SER A 272 -29.47 7.46 -1.29
C SER A 272 -30.88 7.91 -1.71
N THR A 273 -31.56 7.15 -2.57
CA THR A 273 -32.86 7.54 -3.15
C THR A 273 -34.04 7.08 -2.30
N PHE A 274 -33.90 5.98 -1.54
CA PHE A 274 -34.95 5.39 -0.70
C PHE A 274 -34.79 5.73 0.79
N GLY A 275 -34.52 7.02 1.09
CA GLY A 275 -34.64 7.52 2.47
C GLY A 275 -36.00 7.13 3.05
N THR A 276 -35.99 6.44 4.20
CA THR A 276 -37.17 5.93 4.95
C THR A 276 -37.92 4.70 4.39
N ARG A 277 -37.23 3.55 4.34
CA ARG A 277 -37.62 2.26 5.00
C ARG A 277 -36.64 1.17 4.57
N PRO A 278 -36.22 0.24 5.43
CA PRO A 278 -35.52 -0.98 5.02
C PRO A 278 -36.52 -1.90 4.30
N GLY A 279 -36.94 -1.50 3.10
CA GLY A 279 -37.59 -2.37 2.14
C GLY A 279 -36.57 -3.38 1.67
N ARG A 280 -36.96 -4.66 1.67
CA ARG A 280 -36.10 -5.81 1.39
C ARG A 280 -35.26 -5.59 0.12
N LEU A 281 -33.96 -5.33 0.30
CA LEU A 281 -32.92 -5.53 -0.72
C LEU A 281 -32.85 -6.99 -1.23
N GLY A 282 -33.69 -7.90 -0.72
CA GLY A 282 -33.88 -9.24 -1.27
C GLY A 282 -34.65 -9.31 -2.59
N GLU A 283 -35.25 -8.23 -3.09
CA GLU A 283 -35.89 -8.21 -4.42
C GLU A 283 -35.02 -7.55 -5.50
N ILE A 284 -34.11 -6.65 -5.14
CA ILE A 284 -33.01 -6.24 -6.02
C ILE A 284 -31.91 -7.27 -5.80
N GLY A 285 -32.07 -8.44 -6.42
CA GLY A 285 -31.17 -9.58 -6.27
C GLY A 285 -29.72 -9.24 -6.62
N LEU A 286 -28.99 -8.65 -5.67
CA LEU A 286 -27.54 -8.75 -5.63
C LEU A 286 -27.27 -10.23 -5.46
N PRO A 287 -26.80 -10.91 -6.53
CA PRO A 287 -26.77 -12.35 -6.53
C PRO A 287 -25.74 -12.80 -5.51
N ALA A 288 -25.99 -13.94 -4.85
CA ALA A 288 -25.08 -14.63 -3.94
C ALA A 288 -23.77 -15.11 -4.60
N SER A 289 -23.38 -14.48 -5.70
CA SER A 289 -22.32 -14.81 -6.63
C SER A 289 -21.32 -13.65 -6.74
N THR A 290 -20.98 -13.02 -5.62
CA THR A 290 -19.79 -12.15 -5.51
C THR A 290 -18.75 -12.83 -4.64
N LEU A 291 -17.48 -12.45 -4.76
CA LEU A 291 -16.40 -13.04 -3.97
C LEU A 291 -16.59 -12.81 -2.48
N GLY A 292 -17.09 -11.64 -2.08
CA GLY A 292 -17.16 -11.29 -0.67
C GLY A 292 -15.82 -10.86 -0.08
N ALA A 293 -15.78 -10.68 1.24
CA ALA A 293 -14.55 -10.29 1.93
C ALA A 293 -14.47 -10.76 3.39
N PHE A 294 -13.23 -10.87 3.86
CA PHE A 294 -12.92 -11.06 5.26
C PHE A 294 -12.88 -9.71 5.98
N VAL A 295 -13.49 -9.62 7.16
CA VAL A 295 -13.50 -8.41 8.00
C VAL A 295 -13.02 -8.76 9.39
N ASP A 296 -12.47 -7.77 10.10
CA ASP A 296 -11.94 -7.90 11.46
C ASP A 296 -12.62 -6.96 12.46
N ASN A 297 -13.67 -6.25 12.03
CA ASN A 297 -14.41 -5.32 12.86
C ASN A 297 -15.92 -5.35 12.52
N GLU A 298 -16.75 -5.05 13.52
CA GLU A 298 -18.21 -5.13 13.41
C GLU A 298 -18.79 -4.10 12.44
N TYR A 299 -18.18 -2.92 12.33
CA TYR A 299 -18.68 -1.87 11.44
C TYR A 299 -18.67 -2.32 9.96
N ASP A 300 -17.57 -2.92 9.52
CA ASP A 300 -17.45 -3.43 8.15
C ASP A 300 -18.33 -4.66 7.92
N LEU A 301 -18.46 -5.53 8.94
CA LEU A 301 -19.40 -6.64 8.92
C LEU A 301 -20.84 -6.16 8.67
N HIS A 302 -21.31 -5.20 9.46
CA HIS A 302 -22.66 -4.63 9.31
C HIS A 302 -22.85 -4.00 7.93
N THR A 303 -21.85 -3.28 7.45
CA THR A 303 -21.89 -2.61 6.15
C THR A 303 -22.01 -3.62 5.01
N LEU A 304 -21.12 -4.60 4.92
CA LEU A 304 -21.14 -5.59 3.84
C LEU A 304 -22.35 -6.53 3.92
N HIS A 305 -22.76 -6.92 5.12
CA HIS A 305 -23.98 -7.71 5.32
C HIS A 305 -25.23 -6.96 4.83
N ARG A 306 -25.35 -5.67 5.16
CA ARG A 306 -26.47 -4.83 4.70
C ARG A 306 -26.51 -4.70 3.18
N LEU A 307 -25.33 -4.63 2.55
CA LEU A 307 -25.19 -4.58 1.10
C LEU A 307 -25.37 -5.97 0.44
N GLY A 308 -25.68 -7.02 1.20
CA GLY A 308 -25.92 -8.37 0.66
C GLY A 308 -24.66 -9.09 0.17
N CYS A 309 -23.47 -8.57 0.49
CA CYS A 309 -22.21 -9.15 0.07
C CYS A 309 -21.80 -10.30 1.03
N PRO A 310 -21.33 -11.47 0.54
CA PRO A 310 -20.79 -12.50 1.41
C PRO A 310 -19.67 -11.96 2.30
N VAL A 311 -19.78 -12.16 3.60
CA VAL A 311 -18.83 -11.60 4.57
C VAL A 311 -18.39 -12.64 5.58
N TRP A 312 -17.09 -12.68 5.84
CA TRP A 312 -16.46 -13.59 6.80
C TRP A 312 -15.79 -12.79 7.91
N PHE A 313 -16.39 -12.77 9.09
CA PHE A 313 -15.88 -12.04 10.24
C PHE A 313 -14.86 -12.89 11.02
N ILE A 314 -13.63 -12.39 11.06
CA ILE A 314 -12.50 -12.92 11.83
C ILE A 314 -12.64 -12.44 13.27
N ARG A 315 -12.72 -13.39 14.21
CA ARG A 315 -13.01 -13.13 15.62
C ARG A 315 -11.96 -13.77 16.53
N PRO A 316 -11.62 -13.14 17.67
CA PRO A 316 -10.88 -13.81 18.74
C PRO A 316 -11.65 -15.01 19.29
N LEU A 317 -10.95 -16.09 19.62
CA LEU A 317 -11.54 -17.25 20.29
C LEU A 317 -12.07 -16.91 21.69
N ALA A 318 -11.54 -15.83 22.30
CA ALA A 318 -12.02 -15.28 23.57
C ALA A 318 -13.49 -14.82 23.52
N ASP A 319 -14.01 -14.46 22.34
CA ASP A 319 -15.43 -14.10 22.16
C ASP A 319 -16.37 -15.26 22.50
N LEU A 320 -15.87 -16.49 22.47
CA LEU A 320 -16.63 -17.68 22.87
C LEU A 320 -16.68 -17.88 24.39
N ALA A 321 -15.80 -17.21 25.16
CA ALA A 321 -15.65 -17.41 26.61
C ALA A 321 -16.65 -16.60 27.45
N ASP A 322 -17.25 -15.54 26.89
CA ASP A 322 -18.25 -14.70 27.56
C ASP A 322 -19.60 -14.67 26.82
N PRO A 323 -20.32 -15.81 26.69
CA PRO A 323 -21.47 -15.89 25.79
C PRO A 323 -22.79 -15.57 26.52
N PRO A 324 -23.60 -14.67 25.93
CA PRO A 324 -24.97 -15.08 25.64
C PRO A 324 -25.51 -14.71 24.24
N THR A 325 -24.71 -14.10 23.34
CA THR A 325 -25.26 -13.39 22.17
C THR A 325 -24.82 -13.87 20.78
N ILE A 326 -23.92 -14.85 20.63
CA ILE A 326 -23.51 -15.33 19.29
C ILE A 326 -24.09 -16.73 19.06
N TYR A 327 -24.91 -16.88 18.02
CA TYR A 327 -25.52 -18.14 17.63
C TYR A 327 -24.94 -18.56 16.27
N ALA A 328 -24.38 -19.77 16.19
CA ALA A 328 -23.93 -20.39 14.96
C ALA A 328 -24.91 -21.48 14.54
N SER A 329 -25.44 -21.42 13.31
CA SER A 329 -26.34 -22.48 12.82
C SER A 329 -25.60 -23.76 12.45
N CYS A 330 -24.33 -23.65 12.04
CA CYS A 330 -23.46 -24.76 11.65
C CYS A 330 -22.01 -24.45 12.04
N ILE A 331 -21.29 -25.46 12.54
CA ILE A 331 -19.84 -25.44 12.70
C ILE A 331 -19.24 -26.33 11.61
N THR A 332 -18.31 -25.79 10.83
CA THR A 332 -17.64 -26.46 9.71
C THR A 332 -16.12 -26.36 9.86
N SER A 333 -15.39 -27.11 9.04
CA SER A 333 -13.98 -26.82 8.76
C SER A 333 -13.88 -25.69 7.74
N ILE A 334 -12.81 -24.89 7.81
CA ILE A 334 -12.44 -24.02 6.69
C ILE A 334 -12.27 -24.92 5.47
N ASP A 335 -12.91 -24.55 4.37
CA ASP A 335 -12.81 -25.31 3.13
C ASP A 335 -11.35 -25.25 2.68
N ALA A 336 -10.64 -26.36 2.89
CA ALA A 336 -9.47 -26.64 2.09
C ALA A 336 -9.99 -26.69 0.66
N GLU A 337 -9.40 -25.88 -0.24
CA GLU A 337 -9.70 -26.06 -1.65
C GLU A 337 -9.54 -27.54 -1.98
N PRO A 338 -10.42 -28.12 -2.83
CA PRO A 338 -10.12 -29.42 -3.38
C PRO A 338 -8.72 -29.28 -3.96
N ASP A 339 -7.77 -30.04 -3.44
CA ASP A 339 -6.43 -30.14 -4.01
C ASP A 339 -6.66 -30.20 -5.50
N ILE A 340 -6.33 -29.12 -6.23
CA ILE A 340 -6.40 -29.13 -7.69
C ILE A 340 -5.66 -30.41 -8.02
N PRO A 341 -6.32 -31.42 -8.63
CA PRO A 341 -5.65 -32.66 -8.90
C PRO A 341 -4.39 -32.24 -9.63
N THR A 342 -3.25 -32.55 -9.04
CA THR A 342 -1.99 -32.53 -9.75
C THR A 342 -2.28 -33.48 -10.90
N HIS A 343 -2.70 -32.90 -12.02
CA HIS A 343 -3.10 -33.62 -13.20
C HIS A 343 -1.93 -34.55 -13.45
N VAL A 344 -2.22 -35.84 -13.37
CA VAL A 344 -1.37 -37.00 -13.61
C VAL A 344 0.07 -36.58 -13.87
N ALA A 345 0.97 -36.93 -12.95
CA ALA A 345 2.40 -36.97 -13.17
C ALA A 345 2.73 -37.82 -14.41
N HIS A 346 2.46 -37.29 -15.60
CA HIS A 346 3.33 -37.47 -16.72
C HIS A 346 4.67 -36.90 -16.28
N PRO A 347 5.80 -37.52 -16.65
CA PRO A 347 7.12 -36.95 -16.43
C PRO A 347 7.26 -35.71 -17.32
N SER A 348 6.55 -34.64 -16.95
CA SER A 348 6.79 -33.29 -17.39
C SER A 348 8.12 -32.91 -16.76
N THR A 349 9.11 -32.77 -17.62
CA THR A 349 10.40 -32.13 -17.37
C THR A 349 10.18 -31.00 -16.37
N GLN A 350 10.65 -31.18 -15.13
CA GLN A 350 10.60 -30.11 -14.13
C GLN A 350 11.32 -28.92 -14.75
N LEU A 351 10.59 -27.84 -15.05
CA LEU A 351 11.21 -26.57 -15.39
C LEU A 351 12.12 -26.21 -14.19
N PRO A 352 13.41 -25.94 -14.41
CA PRO A 352 14.36 -25.61 -13.34
C PRO A 352 13.77 -24.55 -12.41
N ALA A 353 14.09 -24.61 -11.11
CA ALA A 353 13.66 -23.62 -10.13
C ALA A 353 14.00 -22.16 -10.54
N GLU A 354 14.96 -21.99 -11.43
CA GLU A 354 15.37 -20.72 -12.04
C GLU A 354 14.34 -20.10 -13.01
N GLN A 355 13.35 -20.85 -13.51
CA GLN A 355 12.34 -20.36 -14.47
C GLN A 355 11.03 -19.90 -13.82
N ARG A 356 10.90 -19.97 -12.49
CA ARG A 356 9.79 -19.34 -11.79
C ARG A 356 10.10 -17.85 -11.64
N GLY A 357 9.56 -17.02 -12.52
CA GLY A 357 9.59 -15.56 -12.37
C GLY A 357 8.97 -15.15 -11.03
N ALA A 358 9.80 -14.99 -10.00
CA ALA A 358 9.35 -14.59 -8.67
C ALA A 358 9.04 -13.08 -8.71
N PHE A 359 7.78 -12.73 -8.49
CA PHE A 359 7.39 -11.35 -8.29
C PHE A 359 7.68 -10.98 -6.83
N ILE A 360 8.81 -10.34 -6.55
CA ILE A 360 9.18 -10.00 -5.18
C ILE A 360 8.43 -8.74 -4.72
N LEU A 361 7.13 -8.87 -4.44
CA LEU A 361 6.55 -8.16 -3.31
C LEU A 361 6.89 -8.99 -2.07
N SER A 362 7.98 -8.65 -1.38
CA SER A 362 8.29 -9.20 -0.06
C SER A 362 7.70 -8.28 1.00
N GLY A 363 6.83 -8.80 1.87
CA GLY A 363 6.33 -8.03 3.01
C GLY A 363 4.84 -8.22 3.25
N SER A 364 4.12 -7.11 3.44
CA SER A 364 2.67 -7.13 3.62
C SER A 364 1.96 -7.41 2.30
N LEU A 365 1.18 -8.47 2.25
CA LEU A 365 0.32 -8.81 1.11
C LEU A 365 -1.07 -8.17 1.26
N ALA A 366 -1.11 -6.93 1.74
CA ALA A 366 -2.36 -6.17 1.80
C ALA A 366 -2.95 -6.04 0.39
N VAL A 367 -4.27 -6.28 0.25
CA VAL A 367 -4.95 -6.35 -1.05
C VAL A 367 -4.67 -5.14 -1.94
N ARG A 368 -4.60 -3.93 -1.37
CA ARG A 368 -4.27 -2.72 -2.12
C ARG A 368 -2.85 -2.73 -2.65
N ALA A 369 -1.88 -3.12 -1.83
CA ALA A 369 -0.47 -3.18 -2.25
C ALA A 369 -0.28 -4.21 -3.36
N VAL A 370 -0.90 -5.40 -3.20
CA VAL A 370 -0.90 -6.45 -4.23
C VAL A 370 -1.54 -5.94 -5.52
N ARG A 371 -2.75 -5.38 -5.44
CA ARG A 371 -3.47 -4.80 -6.59
C ARG A 371 -2.66 -3.73 -7.31
N ASP A 372 -2.11 -2.77 -6.58
CA ASP A 372 -1.39 -1.64 -7.16
C ASP A 372 -0.09 -2.11 -7.84
N ALA A 373 0.60 -3.10 -7.26
CA ALA A 373 1.78 -3.70 -7.87
C ALA A 373 1.44 -4.50 -9.13
N ILE A 374 0.33 -5.26 -9.14
CA ILE A 374 -0.17 -5.97 -10.32
C ILE A 374 -0.44 -4.98 -11.46
N HIS A 375 -1.17 -3.90 -11.17
CA HIS A 375 -1.49 -2.90 -12.18
C HIS A 375 -0.26 -2.11 -12.67
N ALA A 376 0.67 -1.77 -11.78
CA ALA A 376 1.93 -1.11 -12.16
C ALA A 376 2.71 -1.98 -13.15
N ASN A 377 2.89 -3.27 -12.86
CA ASN A 377 3.58 -4.21 -13.73
C ASN A 377 2.88 -4.36 -15.10
N ALA A 378 1.54 -4.42 -15.10
CA ALA A 378 0.76 -4.52 -16.32
C ALA A 378 0.97 -3.30 -17.25
N TRP A 379 1.15 -2.09 -16.68
CA TRP A 379 1.45 -0.86 -17.43
C TRP A 379 2.89 -0.80 -17.96
N GLU A 380 3.86 -1.33 -17.23
CA GLU A 380 5.29 -1.22 -17.55
C GLU A 380 5.75 -2.19 -18.66
N GLY A 381 4.83 -2.99 -19.22
CA GLY A 381 5.11 -3.71 -20.46
C GLY A 381 5.75 -5.09 -20.27
N GLY A 382 5.74 -5.69 -19.08
CA GLY A 382 6.23 -7.07 -18.87
C GLY A 382 7.71 -7.31 -19.22
N SER A 383 8.51 -6.27 -19.46
CA SER A 383 9.96 -6.39 -19.74
C SER A 383 10.77 -6.79 -18.49
N LEU A 384 10.09 -7.06 -17.37
CA LEU A 384 10.67 -7.24 -16.05
C LEU A 384 10.98 -8.71 -15.75
N TRP A 385 10.49 -9.65 -16.57
CA TRP A 385 10.67 -11.09 -16.37
C TRP A 385 12.07 -11.61 -16.71
N ASP A 386 12.81 -10.92 -17.56
CA ASP A 386 14.18 -11.28 -17.96
C ASP A 386 15.26 -10.68 -17.06
N ASN A 387 14.88 -9.90 -16.03
CA ASN A 387 15.83 -9.21 -15.17
C ASN A 387 15.35 -9.24 -13.70
N PRO A 388 15.74 -10.24 -12.88
CA PRO A 388 15.22 -10.46 -11.53
C PRO A 388 15.56 -9.36 -10.49
N GLY A 389 16.12 -8.21 -10.91
CA GLY A 389 16.60 -7.14 -10.02
C GLY A 389 15.72 -5.87 -9.91
N SER A 390 14.55 -5.79 -10.55
CA SER A 390 13.78 -4.53 -10.65
C SER A 390 12.38 -4.58 -10.02
N GLY A 391 12.27 -4.92 -8.73
CA GLY A 391 10.99 -4.90 -8.01
C GLY A 391 10.47 -3.47 -7.72
N ALA A 392 9.18 -3.23 -7.95
CA ALA A 392 8.49 -1.98 -7.66
C ALA A 392 8.37 -1.71 -6.14
N ASN A 393 8.77 -0.52 -5.70
CA ASN A 393 8.86 -0.10 -4.31
C ASN A 393 7.49 0.34 -3.76
N LEU A 394 6.86 -0.46 -2.90
CA LEU A 394 5.61 -0.12 -2.21
C LEU A 394 5.62 -0.55 -0.73
N ASP A 395 6.68 -0.21 -0.01
CA ASP A 395 6.78 -0.42 1.45
C ASP A 395 6.75 0.91 2.21
N ARG A 396 5.55 1.33 2.65
CA ARG A 396 5.36 2.16 3.86
C ARG A 396 3.93 2.02 4.39
N LEU A 397 3.63 0.96 5.15
CA LEU A 397 2.69 0.99 6.28
C LEU A 397 2.99 -0.18 7.25
N ASN A 398 3.22 0.15 8.51
CA ASN A 398 3.34 -0.66 9.74
C ASN A 398 4.55 -1.58 9.96
N GLY A 399 5.23 -1.33 11.09
CA GLY A 399 6.33 -2.12 11.63
C GLY A 399 5.94 -2.98 12.84
N GLY A 400 6.83 -3.94 13.13
CA GLY A 400 6.85 -4.78 14.34
C GLY A 400 7.89 -5.89 14.20
N ASN A 401 8.90 -5.86 15.08
CA ASN A 401 10.08 -6.75 15.21
C ASN A 401 9.72 -8.26 15.28
N SER A 402 10.57 -9.27 15.01
CA SER A 402 12.02 -9.46 15.27
C SER A 402 12.57 -10.69 14.50
N SER A 403 13.87 -10.65 14.16
CA SER A 403 14.94 -11.69 14.11
C SER A 403 14.57 -13.16 13.80
N GLU A 404 15.24 -13.94 12.93
CA GLU A 404 16.69 -14.12 12.72
C GLU A 404 16.97 -15.02 11.47
N ALA A 405 18.20 -14.93 10.92
CA ALA A 405 18.89 -15.83 9.97
C ALA A 405 18.72 -15.66 8.42
N THR A 406 19.56 -14.76 7.87
CA THR A 406 20.45 -14.91 6.69
C THR A 406 19.99 -15.65 5.43
N PHE A 407 19.81 -14.90 4.32
CA PHE A 407 20.59 -15.04 3.08
C PHE A 407 20.60 -13.67 2.34
N ILE A 408 21.79 -13.21 1.97
CA ILE A 408 22.06 -11.86 1.43
C ILE A 408 21.56 -11.80 -0.02
N SER A 409 20.51 -11.01 -0.27
CA SER A 409 20.22 -10.43 -1.59
C SER A 409 20.07 -8.92 -1.40
N SER A 410 20.88 -8.13 -2.11
CA SER A 410 20.90 -6.68 -2.02
C SER A 410 19.50 -6.10 -2.27
N PRO A 411 18.95 -5.24 -1.40
CA PRO A 411 17.62 -4.68 -1.57
C PRO A 411 17.56 -3.81 -2.85
N PRO A 412 16.39 -3.73 -3.54
CA PRO A 412 16.22 -2.84 -4.68
C PRO A 412 16.51 -1.40 -4.25
N VAL A 413 17.40 -0.74 -4.99
CA VAL A 413 17.97 0.56 -4.63
C VAL A 413 16.88 1.63 -4.71
N SER A 414 16.29 1.99 -3.57
CA SER A 414 15.34 3.12 -3.45
C SER A 414 16.01 4.40 -3.90
N LEU A 415 15.39 5.15 -4.82
CA LEU A 415 15.92 6.44 -5.26
C LEU A 415 16.01 7.47 -4.12
N LEU A 416 15.09 7.40 -3.15
CA LEU A 416 15.16 8.22 -1.95
C LEU A 416 16.20 7.61 -1.00
N PRO A 417 17.24 8.35 -0.59
CA PRO A 417 18.20 7.81 0.36
C PRO A 417 17.53 7.58 1.72
N SER A 418 17.99 6.56 2.44
CA SER A 418 17.37 6.13 3.68
C SER A 418 17.52 7.19 4.77
N PRO A 419 16.43 7.57 5.47
CA PRO A 419 16.53 8.45 6.62
C PRO A 419 17.32 7.79 7.73
N LEU A 420 18.06 8.60 8.50
CA LEU A 420 18.78 8.08 9.66
C LEU A 420 17.80 7.49 10.69
N PRO A 421 18.08 6.32 11.30
CA PRO A 421 17.13 5.65 12.18
C PRO A 421 16.56 6.54 13.30
N PRO A 422 17.36 7.35 14.04
CA PRO A 422 16.84 8.22 15.09
C PRO A 422 15.85 9.28 14.57
N TRP A 423 16.07 9.76 13.34
CA TRP A 423 15.24 10.80 12.71
C TRP A 423 13.97 10.22 12.13
N ASN A 424 14.04 9.03 11.54
CA ASN A 424 12.87 8.31 11.08
C ASN A 424 11.95 7.96 12.25
N GLN A 425 12.51 7.50 13.38
CA GLN A 425 11.75 7.23 14.60
C GLN A 425 11.03 8.48 15.11
N ALA A 426 11.71 9.63 15.14
CA ALA A 426 11.11 10.91 15.53
C ALA A 426 9.93 11.30 14.60
N LEU A 427 10.08 11.13 13.28
CA LEU A 427 8.99 11.38 12.32
C LEU A 427 7.80 10.43 12.51
N VAL A 428 8.04 9.14 12.77
CA VAL A 428 6.95 8.18 13.03
C VAL A 428 6.19 8.53 14.30
N GLN A 429 6.92 8.88 15.38
CA GLN A 429 6.29 9.33 16.63
C GLN A 429 5.49 10.62 16.45
N LEU A 430 5.93 11.52 15.57
CA LEU A 430 5.18 12.71 15.19
C LEU A 430 3.91 12.35 14.41
N ALA A 431 3.99 11.44 13.44
CA ALA A 431 2.87 11.03 12.60
C ALA A 431 1.71 10.45 13.43
N HIS A 432 2.01 9.75 14.53
CA HIS A 432 1.00 9.27 15.48
C HIS A 432 0.29 10.40 16.27
N ARG A 433 0.91 11.58 16.36
CA ARG A 433 0.41 12.74 17.11
C ARG A 433 -0.29 13.79 16.24
N MET A 434 0.00 13.84 14.94
CA MET A 434 -0.61 14.80 14.01
C MET A 434 -1.95 14.32 13.46
N THR A 435 -2.92 15.23 13.33
CA THR A 435 -4.16 15.00 12.59
C THR A 435 -4.04 15.53 11.16
N LEU A 436 -4.82 15.01 10.21
CA LEU A 436 -4.76 15.40 8.79
C LEU A 436 -5.03 16.91 8.56
N ASP A 437 -5.71 17.59 9.48
CA ASP A 437 -6.02 19.03 9.42
C ASP A 437 -4.84 19.93 9.87
N ASP A 438 -3.74 19.38 10.39
CA ASP A 438 -2.62 20.15 10.95
C ASP A 438 -1.60 20.66 9.91
N THR A 439 -1.74 20.30 8.62
CA THR A 439 -0.76 20.70 7.59
C THR A 439 -1.10 22.05 6.96
N ASP A 440 -0.19 23.02 7.02
CA ASP A 440 -0.41 24.34 6.44
C ASP A 440 -0.33 24.29 4.89
N PRO A 441 -1.44 24.54 4.16
CA PRO A 441 -1.42 24.58 2.69
C PRO A 441 -0.54 25.72 2.13
N LYS A 442 -0.11 26.67 2.96
CA LYS A 442 0.79 27.77 2.61
C LYS A 442 2.26 27.48 2.94
N ALA A 443 2.60 26.26 3.35
CA ALA A 443 3.97 25.82 3.56
C ALA A 443 4.89 26.25 2.39
N THR A 444 6.04 26.81 2.73
CA THR A 444 7.08 27.18 1.76
C THR A 444 8.39 26.44 2.04
N TYR A 445 9.15 26.20 0.98
CA TYR A 445 10.37 25.39 0.97
C TYR A 445 11.50 26.15 0.27
N SER A 446 12.68 26.17 0.88
CA SER A 446 13.90 26.78 0.32
C SER A 446 14.53 25.95 -0.80
N VAL A 447 14.23 24.66 -0.85
CA VAL A 447 14.63 23.71 -1.89
C VAL A 447 13.45 22.78 -2.18
N PRO A 448 13.37 22.10 -3.33
CA PRO A 448 12.27 21.19 -3.59
C PRO A 448 12.30 19.99 -2.64
N HIS A 449 11.14 19.51 -2.20
CA HIS A 449 11.08 18.34 -1.34
C HIS A 449 11.48 17.06 -2.12
N PRO A 450 12.32 16.17 -1.57
CA PRO A 450 12.87 15.01 -2.29
C PRO A 450 11.78 14.03 -2.74
N SER A 451 10.71 13.86 -1.97
CA SER A 451 9.59 12.98 -2.35
C SER A 451 8.87 13.42 -3.63
N TRP A 452 9.02 14.69 -4.05
CA TRP A 452 8.41 15.15 -5.30
C TRP A 452 9.11 14.58 -6.54
N PHE A 453 10.36 14.14 -6.41
CA PHE A 453 11.10 13.47 -7.48
C PHE A 453 10.73 11.99 -7.60
N THR A 454 10.32 11.35 -6.50
CA THR A 454 10.01 9.91 -6.48
C THR A 454 8.53 9.61 -6.74
N ALA A 455 7.60 10.51 -6.38
CA ALA A 455 6.16 10.32 -6.54
C ALA A 455 5.61 10.66 -7.95
N VAL A 456 6.44 10.57 -8.99
CA VAL A 456 6.08 10.92 -10.38
C VAL A 456 6.58 9.85 -11.36
N ASN A 457 5.95 9.76 -12.53
CA ASN A 457 6.38 8.82 -13.58
C ASN A 457 7.79 9.14 -14.11
N GLY A 458 8.40 8.17 -14.80
CA GLY A 458 9.80 8.25 -15.26
C GLY A 458 10.12 9.50 -16.08
N ASP A 459 9.28 9.89 -17.03
CA ASP A 459 9.52 11.07 -17.86
C ASP A 459 9.51 12.37 -17.04
N LYS A 460 8.54 12.49 -16.14
CA LYS A 460 8.41 13.66 -15.27
C LYS A 460 9.53 13.68 -14.23
N GLN A 461 9.95 12.52 -13.74
CA GLN A 461 11.11 12.39 -12.85
C GLN A 461 12.39 12.87 -13.54
N ARG A 462 12.68 12.39 -14.76
CA ARG A 462 13.83 12.85 -15.55
C ARG A 462 13.80 14.38 -15.71
N ARG A 463 12.63 14.93 -16.06
CA ARG A 463 12.44 16.38 -16.19
C ARG A 463 12.76 17.14 -14.89
N TYR A 464 12.38 16.60 -13.72
CA TYR A 464 12.66 17.23 -12.44
C TYR A 464 14.17 17.30 -12.16
N PHE A 465 14.90 16.21 -12.39
CA PHE A 465 16.35 16.19 -12.22
C PHE A 465 17.08 17.14 -13.18
N ILE A 466 16.67 17.17 -14.45
CA ILE A 466 17.21 18.10 -15.46
C ILE A 466 17.04 19.55 -14.99
N ASN A 467 15.81 19.93 -14.61
CA ASN A 467 15.50 21.31 -14.25
C ASN A 467 16.16 21.72 -12.93
N TRP A 468 16.22 20.82 -11.94
CA TRP A 468 16.98 21.06 -10.72
C TRP A 468 18.45 21.30 -11.01
N LEU A 469 19.11 20.41 -11.76
CA LEU A 469 20.53 20.52 -12.03
C LEU A 469 20.86 21.76 -12.89
N THR A 470 19.95 22.15 -13.79
CA THR A 470 20.07 23.38 -14.60
C THR A 470 20.08 24.64 -13.71
N VAL A 471 19.19 24.73 -12.71
CA VAL A 471 19.13 25.91 -11.82
C VAL A 471 20.09 25.84 -10.64
N ARG A 472 20.53 24.64 -10.24
CA ARG A 472 21.25 24.35 -8.99
C ARG A 472 22.33 25.37 -8.65
N ARG A 473 23.27 25.63 -9.57
CA ARG A 473 24.39 26.55 -9.31
C ARG A 473 23.94 27.98 -9.01
N ALA A 474 22.99 28.49 -9.79
CA ALA A 474 22.42 29.81 -9.57
C ALA A 474 21.57 29.87 -8.29
N TRP A 475 20.86 28.77 -7.97
CA TRP A 475 20.08 28.64 -6.74
C TRP A 475 20.97 28.69 -5.49
N LEU A 476 22.04 27.88 -5.47
CA LEU A 476 23.02 27.85 -4.38
C LEU A 476 23.67 29.21 -4.16
N TYR A 477 24.02 29.92 -5.24
CA TYR A 477 24.54 31.29 -5.16
C TYR A 477 23.53 32.27 -4.55
N ARG A 478 22.24 32.13 -4.87
CA ARG A 478 21.19 32.96 -4.24
C ARG A 478 20.98 32.64 -2.77
N ILE A 479 21.08 31.37 -2.39
CA ILE A 479 21.02 30.97 -0.97
C ILE A 479 22.19 31.62 -0.21
N SER A 480 23.43 31.51 -0.71
CA SER A 480 24.61 32.05 -0.01
C SER A 480 24.65 33.58 0.07
N THR A 481 23.88 34.27 -0.76
CA THR A 481 23.74 35.74 -0.75
C THR A 481 22.44 36.22 -0.12
N ALA A 482 21.67 35.34 0.53
CA ALA A 482 20.36 35.63 1.13
C ALA A 482 19.34 36.26 0.13
N ARG A 483 19.50 35.97 -1.17
CA ARG A 483 18.61 36.44 -2.25
C ARG A 483 17.57 35.40 -2.66
N ALA A 484 17.68 34.17 -2.18
CA ALA A 484 16.70 33.12 -2.42
C ALA A 484 15.46 33.33 -1.54
N ARG A 485 14.27 33.26 -2.13
CA ARG A 485 13.00 33.19 -1.39
C ARG A 485 12.53 31.74 -1.27
N CYS A 486 11.87 31.43 -0.16
CA CYS A 486 11.14 30.18 -0.02
C CYS A 486 9.98 30.14 -1.04
N LEU A 487 9.77 29.00 -1.67
CA LEU A 487 8.71 28.81 -2.68
C LEU A 487 7.65 27.83 -2.18
N THR A 488 6.42 28.01 -2.62
CA THR A 488 5.36 27.03 -2.34
C THR A 488 5.60 25.71 -3.09
N PRO A 489 5.06 24.56 -2.63
CA PRO A 489 5.12 23.30 -3.36
C PRO A 489 4.70 23.41 -4.82
N ARG A 490 3.69 24.24 -5.07
CA ARG A 490 3.17 24.46 -6.41
C ARG A 490 4.18 25.18 -7.30
N MET A 491 4.82 26.23 -6.82
CA MET A 491 5.84 26.95 -7.60
C MET A 491 7.02 26.04 -7.94
N TRP A 492 7.49 25.22 -7.00
CA TRP A 492 8.52 24.23 -7.26
C TRP A 492 8.09 23.22 -8.32
N LYS A 493 6.91 22.60 -8.17
CA LYS A 493 6.39 21.60 -9.13
C LYS A 493 6.12 22.20 -10.52
N ASP A 494 5.65 23.45 -10.59
CA ASP A 494 5.44 24.15 -11.85
C ASP A 494 6.76 24.36 -12.60
N PHE A 495 7.84 24.74 -11.91
CA PHE A 495 9.18 24.86 -12.49
C PHE A 495 9.80 23.51 -12.85
N LEU A 496 9.82 22.57 -11.89
CA LEU A 496 10.43 21.25 -12.08
C LEU A 496 9.77 20.46 -13.20
N SER A 497 8.50 20.69 -13.50
CA SER A 497 7.77 20.04 -14.61
C SER A 497 7.77 20.83 -15.91
N HIS A 498 8.41 22.00 -15.98
CA HIS A 498 8.41 22.84 -17.19
C HIS A 498 9.40 22.28 -18.22
N GLY A 499 8.90 21.81 -19.36
CA GLY A 499 9.72 21.40 -20.50
C GLY A 499 9.59 22.37 -21.69
N PRO A 500 10.55 22.34 -22.64
CA PRO A 500 10.54 23.22 -23.82
C PRO A 500 9.29 23.10 -24.69
N GLU A 501 8.62 21.94 -24.66
CA GLU A 501 7.34 21.71 -25.36
C GLU A 501 6.21 22.63 -24.87
N ARG A 502 6.38 23.25 -23.69
CA ARG A 502 5.44 24.25 -23.15
C ARG A 502 5.85 25.69 -23.47
N GLY A 503 6.83 25.86 -24.37
CA GLY A 503 7.41 27.13 -24.75
C GLY A 503 8.54 27.60 -23.81
N PRO A 504 9.21 28.70 -24.18
CA PRO A 504 10.31 29.28 -23.41
C PRO A 504 9.91 29.62 -21.97
N LEU A 505 10.91 29.60 -21.09
CA LEU A 505 10.74 30.00 -19.70
C LEU A 505 10.32 31.48 -19.60
N ASP A 506 10.74 32.33 -20.54
CA ASP A 506 10.26 33.70 -20.65
C ASP A 506 8.78 33.74 -21.09
N PRO A 507 7.86 34.19 -20.22
CA PRO A 507 6.44 34.32 -20.56
C PRO A 507 6.17 35.23 -21.75
N ALA A 508 7.03 36.22 -22.01
CA ALA A 508 6.85 37.18 -23.10
C ALA A 508 7.05 36.53 -24.49
N GLN A 509 7.76 35.41 -24.54
CA GLN A 509 8.04 34.66 -25.77
C GLN A 509 7.07 33.49 -25.99
N ASN A 510 6.11 33.29 -25.07
CA ASN A 510 5.09 32.26 -25.23
C ASN A 510 3.93 32.79 -26.08
N ASP A 511 3.71 32.20 -27.25
CA ASP A 511 2.50 32.42 -28.07
C ASP A 511 1.29 31.81 -27.39
N LEU A 512 0.80 32.47 -26.34
CA LEU A 512 -0.44 32.09 -25.68
C LEU A 512 -1.61 32.41 -26.62
N PRO A 513 -2.59 31.50 -26.80
CA PRO A 513 -3.78 31.82 -27.58
C PRO A 513 -4.48 33.04 -26.98
N LYS A 514 -4.51 34.15 -27.74
CA LYS A 514 -5.26 35.36 -27.40
C LYS A 514 -6.71 34.96 -27.13
N SER A 515 -7.15 35.20 -25.90
CA SER A 515 -8.46 34.84 -25.35
C SER A 515 -9.60 34.98 -26.37
N ILE A 516 -10.11 33.85 -26.87
CA ILE A 516 -11.31 33.81 -27.71
C ILE A 516 -12.51 34.08 -26.81
N HIS A 517 -13.20 35.21 -27.05
CA HIS A 517 -14.47 35.56 -26.44
C HIS A 517 -15.46 34.39 -26.48
N ARG A 518 -15.76 33.76 -25.34
CA ARG A 518 -16.85 32.78 -25.19
C ARG A 518 -17.64 32.97 -23.87
N LYS A 519 -18.93 32.66 -23.98
CA LYS A 519 -20.12 32.96 -23.15
C LYS A 519 -20.03 32.86 -21.60
N PRO A 520 -20.97 33.49 -20.85
CA PRO A 520 -20.78 33.99 -19.47
C PRO A 520 -20.78 32.95 -18.33
N SER A 521 -21.25 31.72 -18.51
CA SER A 521 -21.28 30.69 -17.44
C SER A 521 -19.91 30.09 -17.12
N ARG A 522 -18.87 30.47 -17.87
CA ARG A 522 -17.47 30.05 -17.72
C ARG A 522 -16.63 30.92 -16.78
N ARG A 523 -17.19 31.96 -16.14
CA ARG A 523 -16.41 32.94 -15.34
C ARG A 523 -15.51 32.29 -14.29
N ALA A 524 -15.99 31.37 -13.45
CA ALA A 524 -15.15 30.77 -12.41
C ALA A 524 -14.03 29.86 -12.96
N HIS A 525 -14.28 29.10 -14.03
CA HIS A 525 -13.24 28.27 -14.67
C HIS A 525 -12.20 29.14 -15.38
N VAL A 526 -12.62 30.19 -16.09
CA VAL A 526 -11.73 31.14 -16.78
C VAL A 526 -10.91 31.94 -15.76
N ILE A 527 -11.53 32.39 -14.66
CA ILE A 527 -10.84 33.05 -13.55
C ILE A 527 -9.82 32.10 -12.93
N ARG A 528 -10.20 30.85 -12.62
CA ARG A 528 -9.25 29.85 -12.08
C ARG A 528 -8.13 29.54 -13.06
N ALA A 529 -8.41 29.40 -14.35
CA ALA A 529 -7.40 29.18 -15.38
C ALA A 529 -6.46 30.40 -15.51
N GLY A 530 -6.99 31.63 -15.47
CA GLY A 530 -6.23 32.87 -15.48
C GLY A 530 -5.35 33.04 -14.24
N VAL A 531 -5.88 32.76 -13.04
CA VAL A 531 -5.12 32.76 -11.78
C VAL A 531 -4.01 31.71 -11.82
N ARG A 532 -4.30 30.51 -12.34
CA ARG A 532 -3.29 29.45 -12.50
C ARG A 532 -2.20 29.84 -13.49
N LEU A 533 -2.57 30.47 -14.61
CA LEU A 533 -1.64 30.96 -15.61
C LEU A 533 -0.76 32.09 -15.06
N SER A 534 -1.35 33.05 -14.36
CA SER A 534 -0.64 34.16 -13.72
C SER A 534 0.35 33.65 -12.65
N ALA A 535 -0.08 32.72 -11.78
CA ALA A 535 0.81 32.10 -10.80
C ALA A 535 2.00 31.38 -11.46
N ARG A 536 1.75 30.67 -12.56
CA ARG A 536 2.80 30.01 -13.34
C ARG A 536 3.76 31.02 -13.99
N GLN A 537 3.25 32.11 -14.55
CA GLN A 537 4.08 33.18 -15.11
C GLN A 537 4.96 33.83 -14.04
N ASN A 538 4.46 33.99 -12.81
CA ASN A 538 5.26 34.50 -11.70
C ASN A 538 6.39 33.53 -11.28
N THR A 539 6.12 32.23 -11.31
CA THR A 539 7.15 31.20 -11.12
C THR A 539 8.21 31.30 -12.23
N GLN A 540 7.77 31.33 -13.49
CA GLN A 540 8.64 31.44 -14.67
C GLN A 540 9.56 32.67 -14.61
N LYS A 541 9.00 33.86 -14.36
CA LYS A 541 9.77 35.11 -14.21
C LYS A 541 10.84 35.00 -13.13
N TYR A 542 10.54 34.32 -12.03
CA TYR A 542 11.51 34.17 -10.94
C TYR A 542 12.68 33.26 -11.32
N PHE A 543 12.42 32.15 -12.02
CA PHE A 543 13.48 31.26 -12.50
C PHE A 543 14.25 31.84 -13.70
N LEU A 544 13.63 32.67 -14.52
CA LEU A 544 14.28 33.39 -15.63
C LEU A 544 15.41 34.32 -15.15
N GLN A 545 15.33 34.83 -13.92
CA GLN A 545 16.40 35.64 -13.33
C GLN A 545 17.65 34.81 -12.92
N MET A 546 17.61 33.50 -13.08
CA MET A 546 18.68 32.58 -12.69
C MET A 546 19.22 31.78 -13.86
N ILE A 547 18.34 31.38 -14.77
CA ILE A 547 18.69 30.61 -15.97
C ILE A 547 17.97 31.21 -17.18
N PRO A 548 18.61 31.23 -18.37
CA PRO A 548 18.01 31.81 -19.57
C PRO A 548 16.80 31.01 -20.07
N ASN A 549 16.86 29.67 -19.99
CA ASN A 549 15.75 28.78 -20.34
C ASN A 549 15.95 27.38 -19.70
N VAL A 550 14.95 26.50 -19.81
CA VAL A 550 15.08 25.08 -19.50
C VAL A 550 15.69 24.31 -20.68
N LEU A 551 16.46 23.26 -20.40
CA LEU A 551 17.06 22.41 -21.43
C LEU A 551 16.05 21.40 -21.98
N SER A 552 16.15 21.06 -23.27
CA SER A 552 15.50 19.88 -23.84
C SER A 552 16.14 18.58 -23.34
N ILE A 553 15.45 17.44 -23.56
CA ILE A 553 16.01 16.13 -23.20
C ILE A 553 17.34 15.90 -23.92
N ARG A 554 17.44 16.28 -25.21
CA ARG A 554 18.66 16.14 -26.00
C ARG A 554 19.80 16.98 -25.44
N GLU A 555 19.55 18.24 -25.11
CA GLU A 555 20.57 19.13 -24.52
C GLU A 555 20.98 18.68 -23.12
N SER A 556 20.06 18.07 -22.37
CA SER A 556 20.31 17.60 -21.01
C SER A 556 21.30 16.42 -20.91
N THR A 557 21.63 15.78 -22.03
CA THR A 557 22.66 14.73 -22.10
C THR A 557 24.05 15.23 -21.71
N SER A 558 24.29 16.54 -21.82
CA SER A 558 25.52 17.20 -21.40
C SER A 558 25.58 17.51 -19.89
N LEU A 559 24.45 17.39 -19.17
CA LEU A 559 24.41 17.67 -17.74
C LEU A 559 25.19 16.60 -16.96
N ARG A 560 26.03 17.08 -16.05
CA ARG A 560 26.84 16.24 -15.17
C ARG A 560 26.61 16.59 -13.72
N TRP A 561 26.50 15.56 -12.89
CA TRP A 561 26.64 15.66 -11.46
C TRP A 561 28.13 15.52 -11.13
N PHE A 562 28.80 16.66 -10.99
CA PHE A 562 30.26 16.73 -10.98
C PHE A 562 30.85 16.10 -12.25
N ASP A 563 31.60 15.02 -12.13
CA ASP A 563 32.21 14.32 -13.28
C ASP A 563 31.31 13.21 -13.85
N ALA A 564 30.24 12.85 -13.15
CA ALA A 564 29.32 11.78 -13.56
C ALA A 564 28.19 12.31 -14.46
N PRO A 565 27.82 11.62 -15.55
CA PRO A 565 26.66 12.01 -16.35
C PRO A 565 25.36 11.91 -15.52
N LEU A 566 24.43 12.86 -15.71
CA LEU A 566 23.15 12.83 -14.99
C LEU A 566 22.35 11.56 -15.28
N PHE A 567 22.40 11.09 -16.53
CA PHE A 567 21.77 9.86 -16.96
C PHE A 567 22.80 8.89 -17.54
N SER A 568 22.79 7.65 -17.06
CA SER A 568 23.68 6.58 -17.54
C SER A 568 22.87 5.41 -18.08
N SER A 569 23.47 4.67 -19.02
CA SER A 569 22.95 3.36 -19.43
C SER A 569 23.13 2.29 -18.35
N ASP A 570 24.05 2.50 -17.42
CA ASP A 570 24.21 1.68 -16.21
C ASP A 570 23.16 2.11 -15.15
N PRO A 571 22.15 1.26 -14.86
CA PRO A 571 21.09 1.59 -13.91
C PRO A 571 21.59 1.82 -12.48
N ALA A 572 22.66 1.14 -12.06
CA ALA A 572 23.20 1.27 -10.71
C ALA A 572 23.88 2.64 -10.55
N HIS A 573 24.71 3.02 -11.51
CA HIS A 573 25.34 4.35 -11.55
C HIS A 573 24.30 5.47 -11.67
N ASP A 574 23.31 5.30 -12.55
CA ASP A 574 22.21 6.24 -12.76
C ASP A 574 21.37 6.44 -11.48
N CYS A 575 21.13 5.37 -10.72
CA CYS A 575 20.45 5.44 -9.43
C CYS A 575 21.31 6.17 -8.38
N LEU A 576 22.60 5.82 -8.26
CA LEU A 576 23.53 6.43 -7.32
C LEU A 576 23.66 7.94 -7.52
N VAL A 577 23.83 8.40 -8.77
CA VAL A 577 23.92 9.84 -9.09
C VAL A 577 22.65 10.57 -8.65
N ARG A 578 21.48 10.00 -8.93
CA ARG A 578 20.20 10.59 -8.54
C ARG A 578 19.97 10.57 -7.03
N GLN A 579 20.40 9.52 -6.33
CA GLN A 579 20.41 9.48 -4.86
C GLN A 579 21.31 10.57 -4.27
N GLN A 580 22.51 10.79 -4.83
CA GLN A 580 23.42 11.85 -4.38
C GLN A 580 22.81 13.24 -4.56
N ILE A 581 22.09 13.48 -5.66
CA ILE A 581 21.37 14.74 -5.88
C ILE A 581 20.29 14.95 -4.82
N LEU A 582 19.48 13.90 -4.54
CA LEU A 582 18.45 13.98 -3.51
C LEU A 582 19.04 14.13 -2.12
N ALA A 583 20.19 13.51 -1.85
CA ALA A 583 20.92 13.67 -0.60
C ALA A 583 21.37 15.09 -0.37
N GLU A 584 21.95 15.72 -1.39
CA GLU A 584 22.29 17.12 -1.31
C GLU A 584 21.06 18.01 -1.05
N ILE A 585 19.94 17.75 -1.75
CA ILE A 585 18.70 18.51 -1.53
C ILE A 585 18.25 18.39 -0.07
N CYS A 586 18.30 17.19 0.52
CA CYS A 586 17.98 16.98 1.92
C CYS A 586 18.93 17.73 2.86
N ASP A 587 20.24 17.65 2.62
CA ASP A 587 21.24 18.35 3.42
C ASP A 587 21.00 19.87 3.39
N ILE A 588 20.83 20.46 2.21
CA ILE A 588 20.55 21.90 2.05
C ILE A 588 19.26 22.26 2.78
N GLY A 589 18.20 21.47 2.58
CA GLY A 589 16.90 21.68 3.21
C GLY A 589 17.01 21.67 4.73
N PHE A 590 17.67 20.67 5.29
CA PHE A 590 17.88 20.52 6.73
C PHE A 590 18.62 21.73 7.32
N HIS A 591 19.73 22.16 6.72
CA HIS A 591 20.50 23.29 7.25
C HIS A 591 19.73 24.61 7.21
N LEU A 592 19.06 24.90 6.09
CA LEU A 592 18.28 26.13 5.97
C LEU A 592 17.09 26.16 6.92
N GLU A 593 16.46 25.00 7.14
CA GLU A 593 15.35 24.86 8.09
C GLU A 593 15.81 24.94 9.54
N LEU A 594 16.95 24.34 9.86
CA LEU A 594 17.57 24.45 11.18
C LEU A 594 17.90 25.90 11.53
N GLU A 595 18.48 26.65 10.58
CA GLU A 595 18.81 28.08 10.77
C GLU A 595 17.55 28.95 10.88
N THR A 596 16.55 28.69 10.03
CA THR A 596 15.27 29.42 10.07
C THR A 596 14.54 29.15 11.38
N LEU A 597 14.54 27.90 11.85
CA LEU A 597 13.96 27.53 13.14
C LEU A 597 14.71 28.18 14.30
N ASP A 598 16.05 28.13 14.34
CA ASP A 598 16.86 28.77 15.39
C ASP A 598 16.56 30.28 15.48
N ARG A 599 16.45 30.98 14.34
CA ARG A 599 16.04 32.39 14.31
C ARG A 599 14.63 32.63 14.87
N THR A 600 13.74 31.65 14.71
CA THR A 600 12.34 31.75 15.14
C THR A 600 12.20 31.49 16.65
N VAL A 601 12.85 30.43 17.17
CA VAL A 601 12.67 29.99 18.55
C VAL A 601 13.67 30.58 19.53
N ALA A 602 14.80 31.10 19.05
CA ALA A 602 15.83 31.74 19.86
C ALA A 602 16.19 33.14 19.29
N PRO A 603 15.22 34.08 19.25
CA PRO A 603 15.44 35.42 18.70
C PRO A 603 16.49 36.22 19.47
N ASP A 604 16.65 35.94 20.78
CA ASP A 604 17.59 36.63 21.66
C ASP A 604 19.06 36.31 21.37
N VAL A 605 19.35 35.26 20.59
CA VAL A 605 20.73 34.92 20.25
C VAL A 605 21.29 35.93 19.25
N PRO A 606 22.41 36.62 19.55
CA PRO A 606 23.02 37.58 18.64
C PRO A 606 23.39 36.97 17.28
N ALA A 607 23.25 37.75 16.21
CA ALA A 607 23.51 37.30 14.84
C ALA A 607 24.95 36.78 14.66
N THR A 608 25.94 37.40 15.32
CA THR A 608 27.35 36.97 15.30
C THR A 608 27.54 35.60 15.93
N GLN A 609 26.94 35.36 17.10
CA GLN A 609 27.00 34.06 17.78
C GLN A 609 26.27 32.98 16.99
N ARG A 610 25.12 33.30 16.38
CA ARG A 610 24.42 32.38 15.48
C ARG A 610 25.29 32.01 14.29
N GLN A 611 25.87 32.99 13.61
CA GLN A 611 26.78 32.76 12.49
C GLN A 611 27.95 31.85 12.89
N GLN A 612 28.56 32.08 14.05
CA GLN A 612 29.65 31.25 14.55
C GLN A 612 29.23 29.79 14.76
N ARG A 613 28.08 29.53 15.41
CA ARG A 613 27.59 28.16 15.66
C ARG A 613 27.28 27.41 14.36
N PHE A 614 26.65 28.09 13.39
CA PHE A 614 26.40 27.48 12.08
C PHE A 614 27.69 27.27 11.29
N SER A 615 28.65 28.19 11.35
CA SER A 615 29.98 27.98 10.76
C SER A 615 30.68 26.76 11.37
N GLN A 616 30.63 26.57 12.69
CA GLN A 616 31.16 25.38 13.36
C GLN A 616 30.47 24.10 12.90
N LEU A 617 29.15 24.13 12.71
CA LEU A 617 28.41 22.99 12.13
C LEU A 617 28.91 22.65 10.73
N TRP A 618 29.10 23.65 9.85
CA TRP A 618 29.66 23.44 8.52
C TRP A 618 31.08 22.86 8.56
N GLU A 619 31.96 23.45 9.37
CA GLU A 619 33.34 23.00 9.59
C GLU A 619 33.38 21.56 10.10
N SER A 620 32.50 21.21 11.03
CA SER A 620 32.44 19.85 11.61
C SER A 620 32.14 18.77 10.57
N MET A 621 31.45 19.11 9.47
CA MET A 621 31.16 18.21 8.35
C MET A 621 32.23 18.26 7.25
N GLY A 622 33.32 19.00 7.46
CA GLY A 622 34.35 19.22 6.44
C GLY A 622 33.86 20.04 5.25
N ARG A 623 32.88 20.93 5.44
CA ARG A 623 32.30 21.77 4.38
C ARG A 623 32.52 23.25 4.63
N ASP A 624 32.70 24.01 3.55
CA ASP A 624 32.79 25.48 3.61
C ASP A 624 31.38 26.11 3.65
N PRO A 625 31.04 26.96 4.64
CA PRO A 625 29.75 27.66 4.71
C PRO A 625 29.37 28.44 3.44
N ARG A 626 30.35 28.90 2.66
CA ARG A 626 30.17 29.71 1.44
C ARG A 626 30.18 28.88 0.16
N ARG A 627 30.72 27.66 0.22
CA ARG A 627 31.05 26.81 -0.95
C ARG A 627 30.65 25.34 -0.80
N GLY A 628 29.89 24.98 0.24
CA GLY A 628 29.75 23.62 0.80
C GLY A 628 29.13 22.53 -0.09
N TYR A 629 28.83 22.84 -1.35
CA TYR A 629 28.24 21.92 -2.32
C TYR A 629 28.96 21.96 -3.68
N HIS A 630 30.19 22.46 -3.76
CA HIS A 630 31.00 22.43 -4.99
C HIS A 630 31.74 21.11 -5.21
N SER A 631 31.64 20.16 -4.27
CA SER A 631 32.21 18.82 -4.37
C SER A 631 31.20 17.77 -3.90
N PRO A 632 31.25 16.53 -4.43
CA PRO A 632 30.38 15.46 -3.98
C PRO A 632 30.66 15.09 -2.53
N SER A 633 29.62 14.61 -1.84
CA SER A 633 29.79 14.05 -0.49
C SER A 633 30.57 12.75 -0.58
N THR A 634 31.68 12.65 0.15
CA THR A 634 32.44 11.41 0.27
C THR A 634 32.13 10.74 1.62
N PRO A 635 32.18 9.40 1.72
CA PRO A 635 31.87 8.69 2.96
C PRO A 635 32.90 8.97 4.07
N ALA A 636 34.07 9.49 3.68
CA ALA A 636 35.12 9.92 4.60
C ALA A 636 34.78 11.23 5.35
N LEU A 637 33.78 11.98 4.90
CA LEU A 637 33.39 13.22 5.58
C LEU A 637 32.61 12.90 6.86
N PRO A 638 32.88 13.61 7.97
CA PRO A 638 32.05 13.56 9.17
C PRO A 638 30.59 13.88 8.83
N SER A 639 29.66 13.08 9.35
CA SER A 639 28.23 13.33 9.19
C SER A 639 27.43 12.68 10.32
N LEU A 640 26.18 13.13 10.51
CA LEU A 640 25.25 12.49 11.44
C LEU A 640 24.97 11.02 11.07
N GLY A 641 25.13 10.66 9.80
CA GLY A 641 24.92 9.32 9.27
C GLY A 641 26.15 8.42 9.30
N ASN A 642 27.30 8.92 9.77
CA ASN A 642 28.52 8.12 9.76
C ASN A 642 28.39 6.92 10.72
N PRO A 643 28.67 5.68 10.27
CA PRO A 643 28.61 4.50 11.12
C PRO A 643 29.69 4.51 12.21
N VAL A 644 30.80 5.22 11.98
CA VAL A 644 31.88 5.39 12.96
C VAL A 644 31.51 6.52 13.91
N TRP A 645 31.21 6.17 15.15
CA TRP A 645 30.62 7.09 16.13
C TRP A 645 31.51 8.32 16.43
N ASN A 646 32.84 8.16 16.47
CA ASN A 646 33.77 9.27 16.72
C ASN A 646 33.77 10.32 15.59
N LEU A 647 33.48 9.92 14.34
CA LEU A 647 33.28 10.84 13.22
C LEU A 647 31.91 11.53 13.26
N LYS A 648 30.94 10.98 13.99
CA LYS A 648 29.62 11.57 14.21
C LYS A 648 29.64 12.64 15.29
N VAL A 649 30.44 12.45 16.35
CA VAL A 649 30.47 13.29 17.55
C VAL A 649 30.68 14.78 17.26
N PRO A 650 31.63 15.22 16.41
CA PRO A 650 31.81 16.65 16.12
C PRO A 650 30.56 17.30 15.52
N VAL A 651 29.89 16.60 14.61
CA VAL A 651 28.66 17.09 13.96
C VAL A 651 27.50 17.08 14.95
N LEU A 652 27.37 16.02 15.74
CA LEU A 652 26.32 15.90 16.76
C LEU A 652 26.44 16.99 17.82
N GLU A 653 27.66 17.27 18.29
CA GLU A 653 27.97 18.33 19.26
C GLU A 653 27.65 19.72 18.68
N ALA A 654 28.00 19.98 17.41
CA ALA A 654 27.68 21.25 16.76
C ALA A 654 26.16 21.47 16.66
N VAL A 655 25.38 20.45 16.31
CA VAL A 655 23.90 20.54 16.29
C VAL A 655 23.35 20.70 17.71
N ARG A 656 23.88 19.98 18.69
CA ARG A 656 23.49 20.11 20.11
C ARG A 656 23.70 21.53 20.64
N GLN A 657 24.82 22.18 20.31
CA GLN A 657 25.10 23.57 20.72
C GLN A 657 24.09 24.58 20.14
N ILE A 658 23.47 24.27 19.00
CA ILE A 658 22.38 25.07 18.44
C ILE A 658 21.09 24.83 19.26
N LEU A 659 20.68 23.56 19.39
CA LEU A 659 19.41 23.15 19.99
C LEU A 659 19.34 23.40 21.51
N SER A 660 20.45 23.28 22.23
CA SER A 660 20.52 23.53 23.68
C SER A 660 20.18 24.96 24.09
N ARG A 661 20.15 25.90 23.13
CA ARG A 661 19.72 27.29 23.36
C ARG A 661 18.24 27.51 23.09
N TRP A 662 17.54 26.51 22.57
CA TRP A 662 16.12 26.63 22.29
C TRP A 662 15.31 26.48 23.58
N PRO A 663 14.12 27.11 23.67
CA PRO A 663 13.23 26.95 24.81
C PRO A 663 12.86 25.49 25.03
N ASN A 664 12.86 25.05 26.30
CA ASN A 664 12.51 23.69 26.72
C ASN A 664 13.43 22.60 26.13
N ALA A 665 14.70 22.91 25.85
CA ALA A 665 15.68 21.90 25.49
C ALA A 665 15.80 20.84 26.60
N PRO A 666 15.69 19.53 26.29
CA PRO A 666 15.86 18.46 27.27
C PRO A 666 17.22 18.52 27.97
N ASP A 667 17.28 18.14 29.25
CA ASP A 667 18.50 18.19 30.08
C ASP A 667 19.70 17.47 29.45
N ILE A 668 19.45 16.39 28.71
CA ILE A 668 20.49 15.65 28.00
C ILE A 668 21.17 16.50 26.91
N LEU A 669 20.46 17.44 26.28
CA LEU A 669 21.03 18.36 25.29
C LEU A 669 21.87 19.45 25.94
N LEU A 670 21.77 19.69 27.25
CA LEU A 670 22.53 20.74 27.94
C LEU A 670 23.98 20.33 28.25
N ARG A 671 24.30 19.03 28.19
CA ARG A 671 25.63 18.47 28.50
C ARG A 671 26.44 18.26 27.22
N SER A 672 27.75 18.51 27.28
CA SER A 672 28.66 18.32 26.15
C SER A 672 28.90 16.84 25.86
N VAL A 673 28.93 16.46 24.58
CA VAL A 673 29.32 15.09 24.16
C VAL A 673 30.83 14.88 24.25
N ALA A 674 31.60 15.97 24.16
CA ALA A 674 33.06 15.92 24.15
C ALA A 674 33.67 15.59 25.53
N GLU A 675 32.86 15.57 26.58
CA GLU A 675 33.25 15.22 27.95
C GLU A 675 33.14 13.71 28.24
N VAL A 676 32.64 12.96 27.27
CA VAL A 676 32.36 11.52 27.36
C VAL A 676 33.64 10.74 26.96
N GLY A 677 33.99 9.68 27.70
CA GLY A 677 35.25 8.94 27.53
C GLY A 677 35.34 8.10 26.25
N HIS A 678 36.28 7.14 26.22
CA HIS A 678 36.45 6.16 25.12
C HIS A 678 35.98 4.73 25.49
N GLN A 679 34.98 4.58 26.36
CA GLN A 679 34.41 3.31 26.81
C GLN A 679 33.10 2.95 26.06
N ASP A 680 32.67 1.69 26.08
CA ASP A 680 31.42 1.25 25.42
C ASP A 680 30.14 1.93 25.96
N ALA A 681 30.17 2.44 27.19
CA ALA A 681 29.10 3.27 27.76
C ALA A 681 28.86 4.54 26.93
N ASP A 682 29.88 5.00 26.21
CA ASP A 682 29.90 6.28 25.49
C ASP A 682 29.16 6.19 24.15
N VAL A 683 29.19 5.02 23.49
CA VAL A 683 28.40 4.77 22.26
C VAL A 683 26.91 4.78 22.55
N LYS A 684 26.48 4.19 23.66
CA LYS A 684 25.06 4.23 24.09
C LYS A 684 24.62 5.66 24.38
N HIS A 685 25.46 6.43 25.07
CA HIS A 685 25.19 7.84 25.35
C HIS A 685 25.07 8.69 24.08
N VAL A 686 26.00 8.52 23.13
CA VAL A 686 25.96 9.22 21.83
C VAL A 686 24.68 8.89 21.06
N ASN A 687 24.28 7.61 21.02
CA ASN A 687 23.05 7.20 20.34
C ASN A 687 21.78 7.71 21.03
N GLN A 688 21.75 7.71 22.37
CA GLN A 688 20.64 8.27 23.14
C GLN A 688 20.50 9.77 22.86
N LEU A 689 21.60 10.52 22.94
CA LEU A 689 21.62 11.93 22.62
C LEU A 689 21.17 12.20 21.18
N HIS A 690 21.61 11.39 20.21
CA HIS A 690 21.20 11.53 18.81
C HIS A 690 19.68 11.34 18.63
N GLY A 691 19.08 10.38 19.34
CA GLY A 691 17.63 10.18 19.36
C GLY A 691 16.85 11.33 19.99
N GLU A 692 17.31 11.82 21.14
CA GLU A 692 16.69 12.96 21.84
C GLU A 692 16.80 14.26 21.03
N LEU A 693 17.96 14.47 20.40
CA LEU A 693 18.19 15.59 19.50
C LEU A 693 17.23 15.56 18.30
N ALA A 694 17.09 14.40 17.65
CA ALA A 694 16.21 14.22 16.50
C ALA A 694 14.74 14.47 16.88
N THR A 695 14.30 13.90 18.01
CA THR A 695 12.93 14.05 18.54
C THR A 695 12.63 15.51 18.87
N PHE A 696 13.53 16.18 19.59
CA PHE A 696 13.38 17.58 19.98
C PHE A 696 13.33 18.51 18.77
N TYR A 697 14.18 18.29 17.76
CA TYR A 697 14.16 19.05 16.52
C TYR A 697 12.83 18.89 15.78
N VAL A 698 12.40 17.65 15.52
CA VAL A 698 11.19 17.35 14.75
C VAL A 698 9.95 17.94 15.41
N ASP A 699 9.84 17.79 16.74
CA ASP A 699 8.72 18.33 17.51
C ASP A 699 8.71 19.86 17.50
N THR A 700 9.88 20.48 17.72
CA THR A 700 10.00 21.94 17.75
C THR A 700 9.73 22.54 16.37
N PHE A 701 10.24 21.92 15.30
CA PHE A 701 9.99 22.36 13.94
C PHE A 701 8.51 22.31 13.59
N THR A 702 7.88 21.16 13.82
CA THR A 702 6.49 20.94 13.43
C THR A 702 5.54 21.87 14.18
N ARG A 703 5.82 22.14 15.47
CA ARG A 703 5.03 23.08 16.28
C ARG A 703 5.06 24.51 15.70
N ASN A 704 6.19 24.93 15.14
CA ASN A 704 6.39 26.28 14.61
C ASN A 704 5.96 26.43 13.15
N PHE A 705 6.22 25.43 12.30
CA PHE A 705 6.02 25.52 10.85
C PHE A 705 4.85 24.69 10.32
N ARG A 706 4.18 23.89 11.16
CA ARG A 706 2.97 23.11 10.80
C ARG A 706 3.17 22.23 9.56
N ARG A 707 4.36 21.63 9.45
CA ARG A 707 4.72 20.65 8.42
C ARG A 707 5.92 19.82 8.87
N GLU A 708 6.16 18.72 8.17
CA GLU A 708 7.36 17.90 8.34
C GLU A 708 8.64 18.68 7.95
N PRO A 709 9.71 18.56 8.76
CA PRO A 709 11.03 19.10 8.41
C PRO A 709 11.77 18.24 7.39
N PHE A 710 12.77 18.82 6.73
CA PHE A 710 13.84 18.01 6.17
C PHE A 710 14.65 17.37 7.31
N ILE A 711 15.04 16.12 7.11
CA ILE A 711 15.86 15.38 8.07
C ILE A 711 17.17 14.95 7.41
N PRO A 712 18.26 14.79 8.19
CA PRO A 712 19.50 14.19 7.71
C PRO A 712 19.27 12.77 7.21
N ILE A 713 19.98 12.39 6.15
CA ILE A 713 19.89 11.08 5.51
C ILE A 713 21.28 10.45 5.37
N ALA A 714 21.33 9.13 5.21
CA ALA A 714 22.56 8.42 4.86
C ALA A 714 22.53 8.03 3.38
N LEU A 715 23.63 8.27 2.68
CA LEU A 715 23.88 7.58 1.41
C LEU A 715 24.28 6.15 1.74
N SER A 716 23.46 5.17 1.34
CA SER A 716 23.88 3.77 1.35
C SER A 716 24.98 3.62 0.32
N MET A 717 26.21 3.33 0.77
CA MET A 717 27.29 2.91 -0.13
C MET A 717 27.25 1.42 -0.35
#